data_AF-A0AAJ3F373-F1
#
_entry.id   AF-A0AAJ3F373-F1
#
_cell.length_a   1.000
_cell.length_b   1.000
_cell.length_c   1.000
_cell.angle_alpha   90.00
_cell.angle_beta   90.00
_cell.angle_gamma   90.00
#
_symmetry.space_group_name_H-M   'P 1'
#
loop_
_entity.id
_entity.type
_entity.pdbx_description
1 polymer ?
#
loop_
_entity_poly.entity_id
_entity_poly.type
_entity_poly.pdbx_seq_one_letter_code
_entity_poly.pdbx_strand_id
1 'polypeptide(L)'
;MVASASHGNPSRLRQVTLGAAMMMLMSLSPVLLQFDSPLRMETDDGTGDSWVDGGQPWPQSGRTPDRVADVPAHSPDGGAGNGTPSDATELTSVVEPSVNWVYGSYSTGTDALATPIADLSASVSKDEDASERCGGSSLYSILVQTDSNSDHTYLRIVEGEDADLAWEVDLGLTEYVKAAPVVVDIDDDGMQEVLVAYDASGTLYLDAWSPRLTCSVTGWSPGGHGGELLWSWSDESLMISSDVGPYTWSGLGGHKPTAQPLLADLDLDGDAEVVIAAIALGLSNSGATVLWDATLDKGSHPSDPAFAQTDETTGYVLLTTTQHNSGAMWVWKLDSTSGDSSWDGLSLTNSDGDTDAPHVRLPGPVIANLDDDSAPEMVLTIPTDIDGYSSADGAEFIGMEIGNGDELWSFEASNGYADAPPVVIDTDGDGEHDRVCWVTWSQETTDRHGHAGCHDVGGSSPDQAWQKTLEQSSGLPNDEIAVAPPTWMDIDGDGKQELLVAYGRSLWAFDGDDGSSSTVWGGELELNHRTWSAPALADIDGDATLDIVLGDTVVSLAMADVRPLLDQRGIEFSPSAPDPGETVTVTAFFENSGTADTEDETNALLYANGEEIGSYETGTMEPVDPSGSGVFESFSIEWSGPLGEHTFELVLDPYDNITQTRHDNDAQTTTLSIVAAYNATFEISTEPVRIDPGGSALATPNVRSTGRLAGIWSLAVDDSALPGGWTWSDETSGGLSGVGIDADGVWTPHLRIHAPADALGSDAGHLGLTLTLDDDPDNVSVSATLPIEANRSRGLSLRGPDGTASSTGYGLIGTDAHAWMLLHNLGNAAENQITISWDSTTWGSDLRLYDTNGDEQPALALGPNEVMILTARLAVPGDALLG
;
A
#
# COMPACT_ATOMS: atom_id res chain seq x y z
N MET A 1 -8.55 -43.36 61.86
CA MET A 1 -9.37 -44.58 62.00
C MET A 1 -9.12 -45.45 60.76
N VAL A 2 -9.22 -46.76 60.93
CA VAL A 2 -8.64 -47.85 60.11
C VAL A 2 -9.21 -48.00 58.67
N ALA A 3 -8.36 -48.52 57.78
CA ALA A 3 -8.60 -49.24 56.50
C ALA A 3 -9.05 -48.42 55.27
N SER A 4 -8.65 -48.70 54.02
CA SER A 4 -7.91 -49.83 53.41
C SER A 4 -7.35 -49.41 52.05
N ALA A 5 -6.22 -50.01 51.66
CA ALA A 5 -5.57 -49.87 50.37
C ALA A 5 -6.31 -50.59 49.22
N SER A 6 -6.23 -50.03 48.01
CA SER A 6 -6.09 -50.83 46.78
C SER A 6 -5.27 -50.08 45.75
N HIS A 7 -4.16 -50.69 45.34
CA HIS A 7 -3.26 -50.24 44.28
C HIS A 7 -3.94 -50.26 42.89
N GLY A 8 -3.77 -49.17 42.15
CA GLY A 8 -3.92 -49.11 40.69
C GLY A 8 -2.94 -48.07 40.14
N ASN A 9 -1.99 -48.51 39.31
CA ASN A 9 -0.88 -47.73 38.77
C ASN A 9 -1.33 -46.51 37.93
N PRO A 10 -0.70 -45.32 38.04
CA PRO A 10 -1.12 -44.08 37.39
C PRO A 10 -0.51 -43.90 35.98
N SER A 11 -0.55 -44.94 35.15
CA SER A 11 -0.05 -44.85 33.75
C SER A 11 -1.16 -44.96 32.70
N ARG A 12 -2.43 -45.12 33.11
CA ARG A 12 -3.59 -45.15 32.19
C ARG A 12 -4.54 -43.96 32.28
N LEU A 13 -4.37 -43.06 33.26
CA LEU A 13 -5.15 -41.81 33.30
C LEU A 13 -4.49 -40.63 32.58
N ARG A 14 -3.20 -40.71 32.20
CA ARG A 14 -2.55 -39.69 31.36
C ARG A 14 -2.74 -39.89 29.85
N GLN A 15 -3.16 -41.09 29.40
CA GLN A 15 -3.46 -41.32 27.97
C GLN A 15 -4.94 -41.09 27.61
N VAL A 16 -5.86 -41.14 28.59
CA VAL A 16 -7.27 -40.81 28.34
C VAL A 16 -7.53 -39.29 28.44
N THR A 17 -6.73 -38.54 29.20
CA THR A 17 -6.76 -37.06 29.17
C THR A 17 -6.04 -36.47 27.97
N LEU A 18 -5.05 -37.16 27.38
CA LEU A 18 -4.43 -36.71 26.13
C LEU A 18 -5.32 -37.02 24.91
N GLY A 19 -5.97 -38.20 24.88
CA GLY A 19 -6.89 -38.57 23.79
C GLY A 19 -8.21 -37.79 23.77
N ALA A 20 -8.73 -37.38 24.94
CA ALA A 20 -9.92 -36.54 25.00
C ALA A 20 -9.63 -35.04 24.74
N ALA A 21 -8.42 -34.57 25.05
CA ALA A 21 -7.97 -33.23 24.64
C ALA A 21 -7.71 -33.18 23.13
N MET A 22 -7.12 -34.23 22.54
CA MET A 22 -6.82 -34.26 21.11
C MET A 22 -8.07 -34.48 20.23
N MET A 23 -9.10 -35.19 20.73
CA MET A 23 -10.40 -35.29 20.03
C MET A 23 -11.36 -34.11 20.27
N MET A 24 -11.12 -33.23 21.26
CA MET A 24 -11.79 -31.92 21.32
C MET A 24 -11.05 -30.85 20.50
N LEU A 25 -9.74 -31.01 20.25
CA LEU A 25 -8.95 -30.14 19.37
C LEU A 25 -9.15 -30.45 17.88
N MET A 26 -9.60 -31.66 17.51
CA MET A 26 -9.87 -32.02 16.11
C MET A 26 -11.34 -31.82 15.68
N SER A 27 -12.19 -31.32 16.56
CA SER A 27 -13.54 -30.84 16.21
C SER A 27 -13.69 -29.32 16.34
N LEU A 28 -12.58 -28.62 16.56
CA LEU A 28 -12.46 -27.16 16.55
C LEU A 28 -11.24 -26.80 15.69
N SER A 29 -11.39 -26.98 14.38
CA SER A 29 -10.53 -26.33 13.40
C SER A 29 -11.41 -25.86 12.25
N PRO A 30 -11.65 -24.55 12.11
CA PRO A 30 -11.51 -23.91 10.82
C PRO A 30 -10.02 -23.57 10.62
N VAL A 31 -9.50 -23.95 9.46
CA VAL A 31 -8.59 -23.15 8.63
C VAL A 31 -8.13 -21.82 9.27
N LEU A 32 -6.86 -21.73 9.66
CA LEU A 32 -6.10 -20.48 9.76
C LEU A 32 -5.37 -20.30 8.42
N LEU A 33 -6.12 -19.72 7.49
CA LEU A 33 -5.58 -18.90 6.40
C LEU A 33 -5.81 -17.47 6.89
N GLN A 34 -4.73 -16.70 7.04
CA GLN A 34 -4.81 -15.26 7.21
C GLN A 34 -5.10 -14.69 5.82
N PHE A 35 -6.38 -14.69 5.48
CA PHE A 35 -6.95 -13.81 4.47
C PHE A 35 -7.52 -12.63 5.26
N ASP A 36 -7.20 -11.42 4.82
CA ASP A 36 -7.95 -10.22 5.17
C ASP A 36 -9.44 -10.50 5.08
N SER A 37 -10.17 -9.93 6.04
CA SER A 37 -11.62 -10.03 6.11
C SER A 37 -12.23 -9.59 4.77
N PRO A 38 -12.93 -10.47 4.03
CA PRO A 38 -13.86 -10.00 3.03
C PRO A 38 -15.06 -9.43 3.78
N LEU A 39 -15.43 -8.19 3.45
CA LEU A 39 -16.71 -7.56 3.74
C LEU A 39 -17.83 -8.62 3.74
N ARG A 40 -18.41 -8.85 4.91
CA ARG A 40 -19.56 -9.74 5.06
C ARG A 40 -20.63 -9.07 5.90
N MET A 41 -21.31 -8.13 5.23
CA MET A 41 -22.74 -7.80 5.36
C MET A 41 -23.34 -8.21 6.70
N GLU A 42 -23.19 -7.35 7.70
CA GLU A 42 -24.25 -7.24 8.70
C GLU A 42 -25.47 -6.69 7.97
N THR A 43 -26.57 -7.41 8.12
CA THR A 43 -27.87 -6.87 7.74
C THR A 43 -28.14 -5.68 8.66
N ASP A 44 -28.05 -4.47 8.10
CA ASP A 44 -28.84 -3.28 8.40
C ASP A 44 -29.67 -3.41 9.69
N ASP A 45 -29.09 -2.92 10.78
CA ASP A 45 -29.82 -2.51 11.98
C ASP A 45 -29.58 -1.02 12.22
N GLY A 46 -29.59 -0.17 11.18
CA GLY A 46 -29.74 1.30 11.26
C GLY A 46 -29.01 2.05 12.39
N THR A 47 -27.82 1.60 12.78
CA THR A 47 -26.93 2.24 13.77
C THR A 47 -25.50 2.14 13.26
N GLY A 48 -25.23 2.72 12.10
CA GLY A 48 -23.85 2.94 11.65
C GLY A 48 -23.15 3.90 12.64
N ASP A 49 -21.84 3.73 12.81
CA ASP A 49 -21.02 4.78 13.42
C ASP A 49 -21.07 6.01 12.49
N SER A 50 -21.13 7.22 13.05
CA SER A 50 -21.22 8.45 12.25
C SER A 50 -19.96 8.64 11.42
N TRP A 51 -20.11 9.14 10.19
CA TRP A 51 -18.97 9.44 9.33
C TRP A 51 -18.18 10.64 9.86
N VAL A 52 -16.84 10.53 9.84
CA VAL A 52 -15.92 11.59 10.30
C VAL A 52 -14.98 12.03 9.19
N ASP A 53 -14.16 11.11 8.66
CA ASP A 53 -13.16 11.39 7.62
C ASP A 53 -13.10 10.31 6.53
N GLY A 54 -14.03 9.35 6.54
CA GLY A 54 -14.05 8.23 5.59
C GLY A 54 -12.85 7.30 5.68
N GLY A 55 -12.09 7.33 6.79
CA GLY A 55 -10.86 6.57 6.94
C GLY A 55 -9.70 7.11 6.08
N GLN A 56 -9.83 8.35 5.59
CA GLN A 56 -8.77 9.01 4.83
C GLN A 56 -7.82 9.78 5.75
N PRO A 57 -6.51 9.88 5.40
CA PRO A 57 -5.53 10.59 6.21
C PRO A 57 -5.91 12.07 6.45
N TRP A 58 -6.29 12.77 5.37
CA TRP A 58 -6.66 14.19 5.44
C TRP A 58 -7.61 14.58 4.28
N PRO A 59 -8.90 14.22 4.34
CA PRO A 59 -9.81 14.30 3.18
C PRO A 59 -10.29 15.70 2.82
N GLN A 60 -10.22 16.66 3.75
CA GLN A 60 -10.74 18.01 3.57
C GLN A 60 -9.95 19.06 4.36
N SER A 61 -10.23 20.35 4.11
CA SER A 61 -9.66 21.45 4.91
C SER A 61 -10.04 21.28 6.40
N GLY A 62 -9.06 21.40 7.30
CA GLY A 62 -9.30 21.16 8.73
C GLY A 62 -9.47 19.69 9.14
N ARG A 63 -9.16 18.74 8.22
CA ARG A 63 -9.24 17.27 8.38
C ARG A 63 -10.65 16.72 8.57
N THR A 64 -11.34 17.18 9.61
CA THR A 64 -12.63 16.70 10.09
C THR A 64 -13.72 17.79 9.97
N PRO A 65 -15.01 17.43 10.12
CA PRO A 65 -16.11 18.36 9.96
C PRO A 65 -16.15 19.48 11.01
N ASP A 66 -15.60 19.22 12.20
CA ASP A 66 -15.46 20.18 13.31
C ASP A 66 -14.34 21.23 13.06
N ARG A 67 -13.44 20.98 12.10
CA ARG A 67 -12.30 21.84 11.73
C ARG A 67 -11.20 21.98 12.80
N VAL A 68 -11.13 21.09 13.80
CA VAL A 68 -10.06 21.10 14.82
C VAL A 68 -8.69 20.79 14.23
N ALA A 69 -8.66 20.01 13.14
CA ALA A 69 -7.44 19.59 12.46
C ALA A 69 -6.48 18.79 13.36
N ASP A 70 -7.03 17.84 14.11
CA ASP A 70 -6.25 16.93 14.95
C ASP A 70 -5.10 16.29 14.16
N VAL A 71 -3.94 16.21 14.79
CA VAL A 71 -2.74 15.65 14.17
C VAL A 71 -2.64 14.15 14.48
N PRO A 72 -2.20 13.30 13.54
CA PRO A 72 -1.97 11.87 13.79
C PRO A 72 -1.11 11.66 15.04
N ALA A 73 -1.29 10.56 15.79
CA ALA A 73 -0.50 10.31 17.00
C ALA A 73 1.01 10.28 16.68
N HIS A 74 1.79 11.09 17.38
CA HIS A 74 3.22 11.27 17.13
C HIS A 74 3.98 11.65 18.41
N SER A 75 5.30 11.45 18.39
CA SER A 75 6.22 11.97 19.41
C SER A 75 7.64 12.11 18.83
N PRO A 76 8.52 12.92 19.44
CA PRO A 76 9.91 13.02 19.00
C PRO A 76 10.70 11.70 19.10
N ASP A 77 10.23 10.75 19.93
CA ASP A 77 10.81 9.42 20.11
C ASP A 77 9.99 8.33 19.38
N GLY A 78 9.08 8.73 18.47
CA GLY A 78 8.17 7.85 17.74
C GLY A 78 8.84 6.97 16.66
N GLY A 79 8.01 6.45 15.75
CA GLY A 79 8.45 5.64 14.61
C GLY A 79 8.59 4.15 14.93
N ALA A 80 9.09 3.39 13.95
CA ALA A 80 9.17 1.93 14.02
C ALA A 80 10.43 1.39 14.73
N GLY A 81 11.43 2.24 15.00
CA GLY A 81 12.77 1.80 15.40
C GLY A 81 13.33 0.79 14.38
N ASN A 82 13.75 -0.39 14.84
CA ASN A 82 14.26 -1.46 13.96
C ASN A 82 13.15 -2.39 13.41
N GLY A 83 11.88 -2.07 13.63
CA GLY A 83 10.73 -2.80 13.09
C GLY A 83 10.36 -2.35 11.68
N THR A 84 9.24 -2.86 11.16
CA THR A 84 8.65 -2.30 9.93
C THR A 84 7.86 -1.03 10.26
N PRO A 85 7.72 -0.06 9.33
CA PRO A 85 6.88 1.14 9.55
C PRO A 85 5.49 0.83 10.13
N SER A 86 4.88 -0.28 9.69
CA SER A 86 3.58 -0.74 10.17
C SER A 86 3.53 -1.17 11.65
N ASP A 87 4.68 -1.40 12.29
CA ASP A 87 4.79 -1.74 13.70
C ASP A 87 4.79 -0.49 14.62
N ALA A 88 4.89 0.72 14.05
CA ALA A 88 4.89 1.98 14.80
C ALA A 88 3.54 2.19 15.49
N THR A 89 3.57 2.54 16.79
CA THR A 89 2.37 2.91 17.55
C THR A 89 2.03 4.40 17.47
N GLU A 90 3.04 5.21 17.12
CA GLU A 90 2.99 6.65 16.91
C GLU A 90 4.09 7.00 15.89
N LEU A 91 3.87 8.05 15.10
CA LEU A 91 4.82 8.52 14.10
C LEU A 91 5.94 9.34 14.75
N THR A 92 7.12 9.39 14.12
CA THR A 92 8.18 10.31 14.55
C THR A 92 7.84 11.73 14.15
N SER A 93 7.94 12.68 15.08
CA SER A 93 7.78 14.11 14.78
C SER A 93 8.86 14.66 13.84
N VAL A 94 8.55 15.74 13.14
CA VAL A 94 9.53 16.52 12.36
C VAL A 94 10.40 17.34 13.32
N VAL A 95 11.35 16.69 13.99
CA VAL A 95 12.26 17.35 14.95
C VAL A 95 13.34 18.20 14.28
N GLU A 96 13.75 17.81 13.08
CA GLU A 96 14.63 18.59 12.21
C GLU A 96 13.99 18.66 10.82
N PRO A 97 13.51 19.82 10.36
CA PRO A 97 12.72 19.90 9.13
C PRO A 97 13.63 19.93 7.90
N SER A 98 13.25 19.15 6.88
CA SER A 98 13.83 19.24 5.53
C SER A 98 12.72 19.24 4.49
N VAL A 99 12.95 19.92 3.36
CA VAL A 99 12.07 19.78 2.20
C VAL A 99 12.39 18.43 1.57
N ASN A 100 11.45 17.49 1.64
CA ASN A 100 11.57 16.18 1.01
C ASN A 100 11.49 16.35 -0.51
N TRP A 101 10.42 16.98 -1.00
CA TRP A 101 10.28 17.30 -2.41
C TRP A 101 9.34 18.48 -2.68
N VAL A 102 9.47 19.03 -3.89
CA VAL A 102 8.57 20.06 -4.44
C VAL A 102 8.07 19.58 -5.81
N TYR A 103 6.76 19.47 -5.97
CA TYR A 103 6.16 19.04 -7.22
C TYR A 103 6.11 20.18 -8.26
N GLY A 104 6.83 19.99 -9.36
CA GLY A 104 6.76 20.89 -10.50
C GLY A 104 7.42 22.25 -10.24
N SER A 105 6.85 23.32 -10.80
CA SER A 105 7.44 24.67 -10.73
C SER A 105 6.40 25.78 -10.65
N TYR A 106 5.21 25.47 -10.15
CA TYR A 106 4.13 26.44 -10.08
C TYR A 106 4.37 27.39 -8.91
N SER A 107 4.57 28.69 -9.18
CA SER A 107 5.06 29.65 -8.16
C SER A 107 4.13 29.85 -6.95
N THR A 108 2.88 29.45 -7.08
CA THR A 108 1.86 29.56 -6.03
C THR A 108 1.75 28.27 -5.20
N GLY A 109 2.36 27.17 -5.66
CA GLY A 109 2.19 25.85 -5.06
C GLY A 109 0.86 25.22 -5.47
N THR A 110 -0.24 25.72 -4.90
CA THR A 110 -1.60 25.40 -5.31
C THR A 110 -2.52 26.62 -5.22
N ASP A 111 -3.57 26.65 -6.01
CA ASP A 111 -4.59 27.69 -5.95
C ASP A 111 -5.57 27.50 -4.78
N ALA A 112 -5.78 26.25 -4.35
CA ALA A 112 -6.66 25.88 -3.26
C ALA A 112 -6.12 26.34 -1.90
N LEU A 113 -7.02 26.58 -0.95
CA LEU A 113 -6.65 26.98 0.42
C LEU A 113 -6.40 25.78 1.37
N ALA A 114 -6.43 24.56 0.85
CA ALA A 114 -5.93 23.36 1.53
C ALA A 114 -5.55 22.30 0.48
N THR A 115 -4.64 21.40 0.85
CA THR A 115 -4.19 20.27 0.04
C THR A 115 -4.55 18.97 0.76
N PRO A 116 -5.58 18.24 0.32
CA PRO A 116 -5.93 16.94 0.90
C PRO A 116 -4.84 15.89 0.69
N ILE A 117 -4.77 14.96 1.64
CA ILE A 117 -3.96 13.73 1.56
C ILE A 117 -4.93 12.55 1.56
N ALA A 118 -4.78 11.66 0.57
CA ALA A 118 -5.68 10.53 0.36
C ALA A 118 -4.91 9.21 0.24
N ASP A 119 -5.50 8.13 0.76
CA ASP A 119 -5.14 6.77 0.38
C ASP A 119 -5.93 6.41 -0.89
N LEU A 120 -5.20 6.30 -2.00
CA LEU A 120 -5.75 5.90 -3.30
C LEU A 120 -5.25 4.52 -3.74
N SER A 121 -4.65 3.73 -2.83
CA SER A 121 -4.06 2.43 -3.14
C SER A 121 -5.05 1.48 -3.83
N ALA A 122 -6.32 1.50 -3.43
CA ALA A 122 -7.39 0.73 -4.06
C ALA A 122 -7.70 1.16 -5.51
N SER A 123 -7.42 2.42 -5.86
CA SER A 123 -7.60 3.01 -7.20
C SER A 123 -6.41 2.77 -8.15
N VAL A 124 -5.33 2.14 -7.67
CA VAL A 124 -4.09 1.93 -8.44
C VAL A 124 -4.09 0.57 -9.14
N SER A 125 -3.90 0.60 -10.46
CA SER A 125 -3.56 -0.57 -11.26
C SER A 125 -2.06 -0.57 -11.58
N LYS A 126 -1.32 -1.57 -11.07
CA LYS A 126 0.14 -1.71 -11.25
C LYS A 126 0.59 -3.09 -11.74
N ASP A 127 1.74 -3.12 -12.42
CA ASP A 127 2.44 -4.36 -12.77
C ASP A 127 3.15 -4.94 -11.53
N GLU A 128 3.26 -6.27 -11.43
CA GLU A 128 3.93 -6.94 -10.29
C GLU A 128 5.40 -6.53 -10.17
N ASP A 129 6.10 -6.37 -11.30
CA ASP A 129 7.50 -5.93 -11.38
C ASP A 129 7.70 -4.41 -11.16
N ALA A 130 6.66 -3.70 -10.76
CA ALA A 130 6.67 -2.26 -10.50
C ALA A 130 5.95 -1.90 -9.19
N SER A 131 5.71 -2.87 -8.31
CA SER A 131 4.85 -2.69 -7.14
C SER A 131 5.36 -1.62 -6.18
N GLU A 132 6.68 -1.51 -5.99
CA GLU A 132 7.28 -0.56 -5.04
C GLU A 132 7.29 0.85 -5.65
N ARG A 133 7.82 1.02 -6.87
CA ARG A 133 7.84 2.34 -7.56
C ARG A 133 6.46 2.92 -7.89
N CYS A 134 5.42 2.09 -7.86
CA CYS A 134 4.05 2.48 -8.15
C CYS A 134 3.29 2.74 -6.84
N GLY A 135 3.88 3.59 -5.99
CA GLY A 135 3.31 4.11 -4.76
C GLY A 135 3.28 3.14 -3.58
N GLY A 136 4.14 2.10 -3.56
CA GLY A 136 4.31 1.13 -2.47
C GLY A 136 3.31 1.21 -1.31
N SER A 137 3.72 1.91 -0.25
CA SER A 137 2.94 2.29 0.94
C SER A 137 2.53 3.76 0.95
N SER A 138 2.78 4.49 -0.13
CA SER A 138 2.65 5.93 -0.20
C SER A 138 1.19 6.39 -0.24
N LEU A 139 0.95 7.56 0.33
CA LEU A 139 -0.28 8.31 0.18
C LEU A 139 -0.16 9.29 -1.00
N TYR A 140 -1.24 10.01 -1.28
CA TYR A 140 -1.33 10.90 -2.44
C TYR A 140 -1.78 12.30 -2.06
N SER A 141 -1.13 13.31 -2.63
CA SER A 141 -1.47 14.72 -2.47
C SER A 141 -2.31 15.23 -3.65
N ILE A 142 -3.36 16.00 -3.38
CA ILE A 142 -4.30 16.49 -4.41
C ILE A 142 -4.16 18.00 -4.59
N LEU A 143 -3.71 18.41 -5.78
CA LEU A 143 -3.41 19.80 -6.10
C LEU A 143 -4.38 20.38 -7.13
N VAL A 144 -4.67 21.66 -6.97
CA VAL A 144 -5.32 22.48 -8.01
C VAL A 144 -4.36 23.55 -8.48
N GLN A 145 -4.07 23.59 -9.80
CA GLN A 145 -3.09 24.52 -10.38
C GLN A 145 -3.60 25.11 -11.69
N THR A 146 -3.57 26.44 -11.81
CA THR A 146 -3.89 27.16 -13.06
C THR A 146 -2.65 27.33 -13.93
N ASP A 147 -2.66 26.83 -15.16
CA ASP A 147 -1.56 27.01 -16.12
C ASP A 147 -1.46 28.47 -16.56
N SER A 148 -0.32 29.09 -16.27
CA SER A 148 0.02 30.48 -16.60
C SER A 148 -0.03 30.86 -18.09
N ASN A 149 -0.05 29.89 -19.02
CA ASN A 149 -0.06 30.12 -20.46
C ASN A 149 -1.45 29.98 -21.10
N SER A 150 -2.27 29.07 -20.57
CA SER A 150 -3.60 28.76 -21.11
C SER A 150 -4.74 29.34 -20.28
N ASP A 151 -4.46 29.71 -19.02
CA ASP A 151 -5.45 30.03 -17.98
C ASP A 151 -6.42 28.85 -17.68
N HIS A 152 -6.06 27.63 -18.10
CA HIS A 152 -6.81 26.43 -17.74
C HIS A 152 -6.40 25.94 -16.36
N THR A 153 -7.37 25.44 -15.60
CA THR A 153 -7.15 24.88 -14.28
C THR A 153 -7.06 23.36 -14.36
N TYR A 154 -6.07 22.79 -13.68
CA TYR A 154 -5.85 21.35 -13.61
C TYR A 154 -6.06 20.84 -12.18
N LEU A 155 -6.71 19.68 -12.07
CA LEU A 155 -6.74 18.86 -10.87
C LEU A 155 -5.67 17.77 -11.05
N ARG A 156 -4.77 17.64 -10.07
CA ARG A 156 -3.60 16.76 -10.13
C ARG A 156 -3.52 15.92 -8.87
N ILE A 157 -3.07 14.68 -9.02
CA ILE A 157 -2.77 13.77 -7.91
C ILE A 157 -1.29 13.40 -8.03
N VAL A 158 -0.55 13.70 -6.99
CA VAL A 158 0.90 13.48 -6.88
C VAL A 158 1.14 12.37 -5.87
N GLU A 159 1.96 11.41 -6.24
CA GLU A 159 2.37 10.30 -5.38
C GLU A 159 3.38 10.78 -4.32
N GLY A 160 3.24 10.27 -3.09
CA GLY A 160 3.85 10.81 -1.88
C GLY A 160 5.35 10.60 -1.73
N GLU A 161 5.90 9.51 -2.28
CA GLU A 161 7.30 9.15 -2.10
C GLU A 161 8.20 9.82 -3.16
N ASP A 162 7.85 9.70 -4.44
CA ASP A 162 8.70 10.10 -5.57
C ASP A 162 8.36 11.51 -6.12
N ALA A 163 7.34 12.17 -5.57
CA ALA A 163 6.76 13.41 -6.12
C ALA A 163 6.26 13.26 -7.57
N ASP A 164 5.85 12.05 -7.95
CA ASP A 164 5.51 11.74 -9.33
C ASP A 164 4.05 12.09 -9.64
N LEU A 165 3.79 12.67 -10.83
CA LEU A 165 2.42 12.93 -11.26
C LEU A 165 1.75 11.60 -11.61
N ALA A 166 0.82 11.17 -10.76
CA ALA A 166 0.11 9.91 -10.92
C ALA A 166 -1.13 10.05 -11.80
N TRP A 167 -1.82 11.20 -11.72
CA TRP A 167 -3.08 11.46 -12.42
C TRP A 167 -3.35 12.96 -12.61
N GLU A 168 -3.96 13.36 -13.73
CA GLU A 168 -4.35 14.75 -14.02
C GLU A 168 -5.61 14.83 -14.92
N VAL A 169 -6.44 15.86 -14.67
CA VAL A 169 -7.50 16.32 -15.58
C VAL A 169 -7.52 17.84 -15.74
N ASP A 170 -7.97 18.28 -16.91
CA ASP A 170 -8.18 19.69 -17.26
C ASP A 170 -9.65 20.07 -16.94
N LEU A 171 -9.85 20.95 -15.95
CA LEU A 171 -11.16 21.48 -15.56
C LEU A 171 -11.65 22.59 -16.51
N GLY A 172 -10.78 23.03 -17.43
CA GLY A 172 -11.06 24.09 -18.39
C GLY A 172 -10.80 25.50 -17.84
N LEU A 173 -11.47 26.48 -18.45
CA LEU A 173 -11.37 27.88 -18.04
C LEU A 173 -12.28 28.15 -16.84
N THR A 174 -11.68 28.24 -15.66
CA THR A 174 -12.37 28.56 -14.40
C THR A 174 -11.91 29.93 -13.87
N GLU A 175 -12.60 30.45 -12.86
CA GLU A 175 -11.98 31.40 -11.94
C GLU A 175 -10.92 30.65 -11.09
N TYR A 176 -10.03 31.36 -10.39
CA TYR A 176 -9.07 30.70 -9.49
C TYR A 176 -9.78 29.82 -8.47
N VAL A 177 -9.49 28.53 -8.49
CA VAL A 177 -10.16 27.52 -7.65
C VAL A 177 -9.50 27.50 -6.28
N LYS A 178 -10.01 28.33 -5.37
CA LYS A 178 -9.55 28.45 -3.98
C LYS A 178 -10.21 27.47 -3.02
N ALA A 179 -11.34 26.90 -3.42
CA ALA A 179 -11.98 25.85 -2.64
C ALA A 179 -11.12 24.60 -2.68
N ALA A 180 -10.80 24.06 -1.51
CA ALA A 180 -10.09 22.80 -1.39
C ALA A 180 -10.90 21.66 -2.03
N PRO A 181 -10.26 20.76 -2.79
CA PRO A 181 -10.86 19.47 -3.11
C PRO A 181 -11.24 18.74 -1.82
N VAL A 182 -12.23 17.85 -1.92
CA VAL A 182 -12.58 16.95 -0.81
C VAL A 182 -12.64 15.51 -1.30
N VAL A 183 -12.24 14.58 -0.43
CA VAL A 183 -12.09 13.15 -0.75
C VAL A 183 -13.16 12.35 -0.01
N VAL A 184 -13.89 11.51 -0.74
CA VAL A 184 -14.99 10.70 -0.20
C VAL A 184 -15.24 9.51 -1.12
N ASP A 185 -15.50 8.33 -0.56
CA ASP A 185 -16.04 7.18 -1.29
C ASP A 185 -17.55 7.39 -1.44
N ILE A 186 -18.01 7.74 -2.64
CA ILE A 186 -19.42 8.13 -2.87
C ILE A 186 -20.33 6.92 -3.05
N ASP A 187 -19.77 5.76 -3.39
CA ASP A 187 -20.54 4.57 -3.75
C ASP A 187 -20.15 3.28 -3.02
N ASP A 188 -19.36 3.42 -1.95
CA ASP A 188 -18.87 2.37 -1.06
C ASP A 188 -18.15 1.24 -1.81
N ASP A 189 -17.46 1.56 -2.90
CA ASP A 189 -16.70 0.59 -3.68
C ASP A 189 -15.27 0.38 -3.14
N GLY A 190 -14.88 1.16 -2.12
CA GLY A 190 -13.58 1.16 -1.48
C GLY A 190 -12.55 2.03 -2.20
N MET A 191 -12.91 2.68 -3.31
CA MET A 191 -12.06 3.57 -4.06
C MET A 191 -12.57 5.00 -3.94
N GLN A 192 -11.67 5.94 -3.65
CA GLN A 192 -12.07 7.29 -3.32
C GLN A 192 -12.40 8.14 -4.56
N GLU A 193 -13.45 8.95 -4.47
CA GLU A 193 -13.73 10.04 -5.37
C GLU A 193 -13.15 11.37 -4.87
N VAL A 194 -12.93 12.29 -5.80
CA VAL A 194 -12.50 13.66 -5.52
C VAL A 194 -13.56 14.63 -6.00
N LEU A 195 -14.12 15.40 -5.07
CA LEU A 195 -15.05 16.48 -5.36
C LEU A 195 -14.31 17.82 -5.45
N VAL A 196 -14.62 18.61 -6.48
CA VAL A 196 -14.06 19.96 -6.64
C VAL A 196 -15.17 20.97 -6.88
N ALA A 197 -15.28 21.97 -6.00
CA ALA A 197 -16.19 23.09 -6.15
C ALA A 197 -15.47 24.29 -6.78
N TYR A 198 -16.05 24.90 -7.81
CA TYR A 198 -15.42 26.04 -8.47
C TYR A 198 -16.42 26.94 -9.20
N ASP A 199 -16.02 28.18 -9.46
CA ASP A 199 -16.79 29.10 -10.29
C ASP A 199 -16.24 29.12 -11.72
N ALA A 200 -17.13 29.03 -12.71
CA ALA A 200 -16.77 29.25 -14.11
C ALA A 200 -17.85 30.06 -14.82
N SER A 201 -17.45 31.18 -15.42
CA SER A 201 -18.37 32.09 -16.14
C SER A 201 -19.58 32.56 -15.31
N GLY A 202 -19.41 32.72 -13.99
CA GLY A 202 -20.46 33.17 -13.06
C GLY A 202 -21.47 32.08 -12.68
N THR A 203 -21.05 30.81 -12.72
CA THR A 203 -21.85 29.64 -12.33
C THR A 203 -21.01 28.80 -11.39
N LEU A 204 -21.60 28.38 -10.27
CA LEU A 204 -21.02 27.41 -9.36
C LEU A 204 -21.12 26.00 -9.96
N TYR A 205 -20.01 25.28 -9.95
CA TYR A 205 -19.90 23.86 -10.29
C TYR A 205 -19.44 23.06 -9.08
N LEU A 206 -19.93 21.83 -8.99
CA LEU A 206 -19.38 20.77 -8.16
C LEU A 206 -19.21 19.54 -9.05
N ASP A 207 -17.97 19.18 -9.31
CA ASP A 207 -17.61 18.02 -10.13
C ASP A 207 -17.15 16.88 -9.24
N ALA A 208 -17.59 15.66 -9.53
CA ALA A 208 -17.14 14.43 -8.89
C ALA A 208 -16.30 13.60 -9.86
N TRP A 209 -15.05 13.38 -9.52
CA TRP A 209 -14.10 12.57 -10.29
C TRP A 209 -13.82 11.26 -9.56
N SER A 210 -13.72 10.15 -10.29
CA SER A 210 -13.34 8.83 -9.76
C SER A 210 -11.98 8.43 -10.33
N PRO A 211 -10.86 8.87 -9.72
CA PRO A 211 -9.53 8.66 -10.27
C PRO A 211 -9.19 7.18 -10.42
N ARG A 212 -8.72 6.78 -11.60
CA ARG A 212 -8.18 5.42 -11.86
C ARG A 212 -6.72 5.53 -12.28
N LEU A 213 -5.84 5.30 -11.31
CA LEU A 213 -4.41 5.51 -11.47
C LEU A 213 -3.78 4.27 -12.11
N THR A 214 -2.92 4.45 -13.12
CA THR A 214 -2.23 3.34 -13.78
C THR A 214 -0.73 3.58 -13.77
N CYS A 215 0.02 2.59 -13.32
CA CYS A 215 1.47 2.61 -13.26
C CYS A 215 2.06 1.29 -13.76
N SER A 216 3.25 1.35 -14.34
CA SER A 216 3.95 0.20 -14.92
C SER A 216 5.46 0.37 -14.71
N VAL A 217 6.25 -0.57 -15.22
CA VAL A 217 7.72 -0.44 -15.23
C VAL A 217 8.24 0.82 -15.95
N THR A 218 7.40 1.52 -16.72
CA THR A 218 7.75 2.82 -17.34
C THR A 218 7.31 4.04 -16.54
N GLY A 219 6.72 3.86 -15.35
CA GLY A 219 6.18 4.91 -14.49
C GLY A 219 4.68 5.13 -14.64
N TRP A 220 4.20 6.19 -13.99
CA TRP A 220 2.79 6.62 -13.97
C TRP A 220 2.27 7.07 -15.34
N SER A 221 0.97 6.88 -15.57
CA SER A 221 0.26 7.31 -16.78
C SER A 221 -0.75 8.42 -16.44
N PRO A 222 -0.33 9.68 -16.29
CA PRO A 222 -1.16 10.72 -15.68
C PRO A 222 -2.21 11.36 -16.60
N GLY A 223 -2.28 10.99 -17.88
CA GLY A 223 -3.09 11.69 -18.87
C GLY A 223 -4.18 10.84 -19.50
N GLY A 224 -5.27 11.48 -19.93
CA GLY A 224 -6.37 10.83 -20.65
C GLY A 224 -7.59 10.49 -19.78
N HIS A 225 -7.65 11.02 -18.57
CA HIS A 225 -8.67 10.71 -17.54
C HIS A 225 -9.96 11.53 -17.67
N GLY A 226 -10.16 12.30 -18.74
CA GLY A 226 -11.40 13.07 -18.92
C GLY A 226 -12.69 12.22 -19.02
N GLY A 227 -12.57 10.90 -19.12
CA GLY A 227 -13.69 9.96 -19.06
C GLY A 227 -14.07 9.49 -17.65
N GLU A 228 -13.33 9.92 -16.63
CA GLU A 228 -13.48 9.52 -15.21
C GLU A 228 -14.29 10.53 -14.39
N LEU A 229 -14.84 11.57 -15.02
CA LEU A 229 -15.86 12.43 -14.43
C LEU A 229 -17.15 11.61 -14.23
N LEU A 230 -17.57 11.41 -12.98
CA LEU A 230 -18.82 10.73 -12.65
C LEU A 230 -20.01 11.61 -13.00
N TRP A 231 -20.00 12.84 -12.49
CA TRP A 231 -21.06 13.81 -12.73
C TRP A 231 -20.59 15.23 -12.42
N SER A 232 -21.37 16.20 -12.91
CA SER A 232 -21.22 17.62 -12.63
C SER A 232 -22.57 18.18 -12.19
N TRP A 233 -22.60 18.80 -11.02
CA TRP A 233 -23.71 19.60 -10.52
C TRP A 233 -23.38 21.07 -10.74
N SER A 234 -24.37 21.88 -11.11
CA SER A 234 -24.15 23.32 -11.30
C SER A 234 -25.41 24.15 -11.04
N ASP A 235 -25.18 25.40 -10.62
CA ASP A 235 -26.24 26.40 -10.45
C ASP A 235 -25.78 27.78 -10.97
N GLU A 236 -26.49 28.31 -11.97
CA GLU A 236 -26.17 29.58 -12.63
C GLU A 236 -26.48 30.83 -11.77
N SER A 237 -27.16 30.65 -10.65
CA SER A 237 -27.51 31.73 -9.73
C SER A 237 -26.59 31.83 -8.51
N LEU A 238 -25.68 30.87 -8.37
CA LEU A 238 -24.78 30.73 -7.24
C LEU A 238 -23.31 30.87 -7.67
N MET A 239 -22.48 31.28 -6.71
CA MET A 239 -21.02 31.30 -6.80
C MET A 239 -20.46 30.97 -5.42
N ILE A 240 -19.32 30.27 -5.37
CA ILE A 240 -18.60 30.00 -4.11
C ILE A 240 -17.68 31.17 -3.72
N SER A 241 -17.27 31.98 -4.69
CA SER A 241 -16.48 33.19 -4.50
C SER A 241 -17.32 34.46 -4.62
N SER A 242 -16.91 35.53 -3.91
CA SER A 242 -17.59 36.82 -3.94
C SER A 242 -16.83 37.88 -4.76
N ASP A 243 -17.51 38.52 -5.70
CA ASP A 243 -16.97 39.67 -6.46
C ASP A 243 -16.88 40.96 -5.63
N VAL A 244 -17.45 40.96 -4.43
CA VAL A 244 -17.47 42.10 -3.51
C VAL A 244 -16.37 41.91 -2.47
N GLY A 245 -15.59 42.94 -2.19
CA GLY A 245 -14.55 42.90 -1.17
C GLY A 245 -13.44 43.91 -1.44
N PRO A 246 -12.53 44.09 -0.48
CA PRO A 246 -11.43 45.05 -0.55
C PRO A 246 -10.42 44.71 -1.67
N TYR A 247 -10.15 43.42 -1.88
CA TYR A 247 -9.05 42.93 -2.73
C TYR A 247 -9.50 42.27 -4.04
N THR A 248 -10.79 42.33 -4.36
CA THR A 248 -11.36 41.73 -5.60
C THR A 248 -10.94 42.47 -6.87
N TRP A 249 -10.38 43.67 -6.75
CA TRP A 249 -9.82 44.41 -7.88
C TRP A 249 -8.44 43.88 -8.28
N SER A 250 -8.23 43.67 -9.58
CA SER A 250 -6.97 43.12 -10.14
C SER A 250 -5.70 43.90 -9.78
N GLY A 251 -5.81 45.19 -9.42
CA GLY A 251 -4.67 45.97 -8.94
C GLY A 251 -4.13 45.55 -7.57
N LEU A 252 -4.91 44.78 -6.79
CA LEU A 252 -4.55 44.26 -5.46
C LEU A 252 -4.51 42.72 -5.44
N GLY A 253 -4.44 42.08 -6.60
CA GLY A 253 -4.37 40.63 -6.75
C GLY A 253 -5.65 39.97 -7.23
N GLY A 254 -6.80 40.66 -7.21
CA GLY A 254 -8.06 40.08 -7.69
C GLY A 254 -8.57 38.96 -6.79
N HIS A 255 -8.31 39.05 -5.49
CA HIS A 255 -8.67 38.01 -4.53
C HIS A 255 -10.14 38.11 -4.19
N LYS A 256 -10.95 37.20 -4.76
CA LYS A 256 -12.33 36.98 -4.34
C LYS A 256 -12.36 36.18 -3.03
N PRO A 257 -13.01 36.67 -1.96
CA PRO A 257 -13.26 35.87 -0.77
C PRO A 257 -14.00 34.58 -1.15
N THR A 258 -13.50 33.44 -0.72
CA THR A 258 -14.04 32.11 -1.10
C THR A 258 -14.20 31.24 0.13
N ALA A 259 -15.40 30.69 0.34
CA ALA A 259 -15.66 29.72 1.40
C ALA A 259 -15.17 28.32 0.99
N GLN A 260 -14.79 27.50 1.96
CA GLN A 260 -14.40 26.10 1.75
C GLN A 260 -15.62 25.17 1.78
N PRO A 261 -15.62 24.09 0.98
CA PRO A 261 -16.59 23.00 1.14
C PRO A 261 -16.36 22.28 2.48
N LEU A 262 -17.40 21.61 2.96
CA LEU A 262 -17.40 20.78 4.16
C LEU A 262 -18.02 19.43 3.80
N LEU A 263 -17.31 18.34 4.06
CA LEU A 263 -17.90 17.02 4.13
C LEU A 263 -18.33 16.76 5.58
N ALA A 264 -19.55 16.26 5.76
CA ALA A 264 -20.10 15.90 7.07
C ALA A 264 -21.28 14.94 6.91
N ASP A 265 -21.48 14.08 7.90
CA ASP A 265 -22.66 13.23 8.06
C ASP A 265 -23.84 14.07 8.59
N LEU A 266 -24.63 14.66 7.69
CA LEU A 266 -25.63 15.66 8.11
C LEU A 266 -26.87 15.02 8.71
N ASP A 267 -27.26 13.84 8.25
CA ASP A 267 -28.42 13.13 8.77
C ASP A 267 -28.09 11.94 9.69
N LEU A 268 -26.79 11.76 9.99
CA LEU A 268 -26.26 10.79 10.95
C LEU A 268 -26.53 9.35 10.53
N ASP A 269 -26.45 9.07 9.22
CA ASP A 269 -26.71 7.77 8.62
C ASP A 269 -25.44 6.96 8.29
N GLY A 270 -24.27 7.58 8.42
CA GLY A 270 -22.95 6.95 8.24
C GLY A 270 -22.29 7.26 6.90
N ASP A 271 -22.94 8.01 6.02
CA ASP A 271 -22.38 8.50 4.76
C ASP A 271 -22.18 10.03 4.81
N ALA A 272 -21.33 10.57 3.95
CA ALA A 272 -21.06 12.02 3.95
C ALA A 272 -21.91 12.78 2.93
N GLU A 273 -22.45 13.92 3.36
CA GLU A 273 -22.95 14.98 2.49
C GLU A 273 -21.88 16.05 2.27
N VAL A 274 -22.11 16.92 1.27
CA VAL A 274 -21.31 18.13 1.09
C VAL A 274 -22.12 19.39 1.37
N VAL A 275 -21.54 20.30 2.14
CA VAL A 275 -22.04 21.65 2.36
C VAL A 275 -21.13 22.65 1.65
N ILE A 276 -21.73 23.53 0.85
CA ILE A 276 -21.06 24.69 0.25
C ILE A 276 -21.76 25.93 0.77
N ALA A 277 -21.11 26.62 1.72
CA ALA A 277 -21.69 27.71 2.50
C ALA A 277 -23.03 27.30 3.18
N ALA A 278 -24.17 27.69 2.60
CA ALA A 278 -25.50 27.47 3.17
C ALA A 278 -26.38 26.54 2.32
N ILE A 279 -25.77 25.64 1.55
CA ILE A 279 -26.45 24.65 0.72
C ILE A 279 -25.86 23.29 1.02
N ALA A 280 -26.71 22.33 1.34
CA ALA A 280 -26.32 20.93 1.50
C ALA A 280 -26.77 20.10 0.30
N LEU A 281 -25.86 19.23 -0.14
CA LEU A 281 -26.07 18.33 -1.25
C LEU A 281 -25.80 16.88 -0.79
N GLY A 282 -26.79 16.02 -1.00
CA GLY A 282 -26.64 14.57 -0.85
C GLY A 282 -25.87 14.01 -2.03
N LEU A 283 -24.91 13.14 -1.76
CA LEU A 283 -24.03 12.54 -2.75
C LEU A 283 -24.55 11.18 -3.21
N SER A 284 -24.35 10.86 -4.48
CA SER A 284 -24.61 9.53 -5.02
C SER A 284 -23.80 9.31 -6.27
N ASN A 285 -23.60 8.05 -6.66
CA ASN A 285 -22.96 7.71 -7.93
C ASN A 285 -23.65 8.36 -9.16
N SER A 286 -24.95 8.65 -9.07
CA SER A 286 -25.72 9.23 -10.19
C SER A 286 -25.75 10.76 -10.25
N GLY A 287 -25.22 11.44 -9.24
CA GLY A 287 -25.27 12.90 -9.12
C GLY A 287 -25.51 13.39 -7.70
N ALA A 288 -25.27 14.69 -7.49
CA ALA A 288 -25.66 15.38 -6.27
C ALA A 288 -27.14 15.80 -6.28
N THR A 289 -27.78 15.79 -5.11
CA THR A 289 -29.16 16.28 -4.92
C THR A 289 -29.23 17.33 -3.81
N VAL A 290 -29.92 18.45 -4.05
CA VAL A 290 -30.09 19.47 -3.02
C VAL A 290 -30.98 18.93 -1.91
N LEU A 291 -30.44 18.85 -0.69
CA LEU A 291 -31.18 18.49 0.51
C LEU A 291 -31.90 19.71 1.06
N TRP A 292 -31.15 20.80 1.22
CA TRP A 292 -31.67 22.11 1.59
C TRP A 292 -30.78 23.25 1.07
N ASP A 293 -31.39 24.42 0.94
CA ASP A 293 -30.76 25.68 0.50
C ASP A 293 -31.28 26.78 1.44
N ALA A 294 -30.42 27.18 2.38
CA ALA A 294 -30.77 28.09 3.45
C ALA A 294 -30.45 29.54 3.05
N THR A 295 -31.45 30.43 3.16
CA THR A 295 -31.25 31.85 2.88
C THR A 295 -30.62 32.57 4.09
N LEU A 296 -29.38 33.02 3.94
CA LEU A 296 -28.72 33.91 4.89
C LEU A 296 -29.07 35.37 4.56
N ASP A 297 -30.00 35.97 5.30
CA ASP A 297 -30.53 37.31 4.98
C ASP A 297 -29.69 38.49 5.54
N LYS A 298 -28.59 38.19 6.21
CA LYS A 298 -27.64 39.16 6.77
C LYS A 298 -26.21 38.83 6.38
N GLY A 299 -25.45 39.88 6.05
CA GLY A 299 -24.08 39.78 5.56
C GLY A 299 -24.01 39.59 4.05
N SER A 300 -22.81 39.82 3.51
CA SER A 300 -22.50 39.64 2.08
C SER A 300 -21.55 38.48 1.81
N HIS A 301 -20.92 37.93 2.85
CA HIS A 301 -19.89 36.91 2.75
C HIS A 301 -20.12 35.86 3.83
N PRO A 302 -20.37 34.60 3.45
CA PRO A 302 -20.35 33.49 4.40
C PRO A 302 -18.92 33.08 4.72
N SER A 303 -18.72 32.52 5.90
CA SER A 303 -17.49 31.85 6.29
C SER A 303 -17.47 30.42 5.77
N ASP A 304 -16.36 29.75 6.03
CA ASP A 304 -16.31 28.30 5.92
C ASP A 304 -17.34 27.69 6.92
N PRO A 305 -18.11 26.69 6.49
CA PRO A 305 -19.00 25.97 7.39
C PRO A 305 -18.22 24.94 8.21
N ALA A 306 -18.73 24.66 9.41
CA ALA A 306 -18.32 23.57 10.29
C ALA A 306 -19.55 22.80 10.77
N PHE A 307 -19.36 21.55 11.18
CA PHE A 307 -20.44 20.68 11.65
C PHE A 307 -20.24 20.32 13.12
N ALA A 308 -21.33 20.40 13.89
CA ALA A 308 -21.35 19.98 15.28
C ALA A 308 -22.48 18.96 15.51
N GLN A 309 -22.10 17.76 15.90
CA GLN A 309 -23.04 16.79 16.44
C GLN A 309 -23.26 17.06 17.92
N THR A 310 -24.49 17.35 18.32
CA THR A 310 -24.85 17.68 19.72
C THR A 310 -25.42 16.51 20.50
N ASP A 311 -25.98 15.52 19.80
CA ASP A 311 -26.37 14.22 20.33
C ASP A 311 -26.44 13.18 19.22
N GLU A 312 -26.79 11.92 19.55
CA GLU A 312 -26.91 10.79 18.62
C GLU A 312 -27.87 11.03 17.44
N THR A 313 -28.69 12.09 17.47
CA THR A 313 -29.74 12.36 16.47
C THR A 313 -29.80 13.81 15.98
N THR A 314 -28.93 14.68 16.50
CA THR A 314 -29.02 16.12 16.28
C THR A 314 -27.68 16.70 15.88
N GLY A 315 -27.58 17.11 14.61
CA GLY A 315 -26.46 17.85 14.05
C GLY A 315 -26.83 19.30 13.71
N TYR A 316 -25.82 20.14 13.64
CA TYR A 316 -25.96 21.52 13.16
C TYR A 316 -24.81 21.87 12.22
N VAL A 317 -25.13 22.63 11.17
CA VAL A 317 -24.14 23.35 10.37
C VAL A 317 -24.01 24.76 10.93
N LEU A 318 -22.78 25.12 11.29
CA LEU A 318 -22.42 26.40 11.88
C LEU A 318 -21.56 27.19 10.89
N LEU A 319 -21.91 28.46 10.70
CA LEU A 319 -21.11 29.40 9.92
C LEU A 319 -21.37 30.83 10.38
N THR A 320 -20.49 31.75 10.02
CA THR A 320 -20.70 33.18 10.21
C THR A 320 -20.94 33.89 8.88
N THR A 321 -21.57 35.05 8.94
CA THR A 321 -21.58 36.00 7.83
C THR A 321 -21.07 37.35 8.28
N THR A 322 -20.38 38.07 7.39
CA THR A 322 -20.00 39.46 7.60
C THR A 322 -20.54 40.38 6.52
N GLN A 323 -20.87 41.61 6.90
CA GLN A 323 -21.22 42.68 5.98
C GLN A 323 -19.97 43.52 5.66
N HIS A 324 -19.40 43.34 4.47
CA HIS A 324 -18.12 43.94 4.06
C HIS A 324 -18.02 45.48 4.17
N ASN A 325 -19.13 46.22 4.28
CA ASN A 325 -19.13 47.69 4.33
C ASN A 325 -19.51 48.27 5.69
N SER A 326 -19.74 47.40 6.67
CA SER A 326 -20.02 47.80 8.05
C SER A 326 -19.29 46.96 9.09
N GLY A 327 -18.65 45.85 8.69
CA GLY A 327 -18.04 44.85 9.58
C GLY A 327 -19.03 44.12 10.48
N ALA A 328 -20.34 44.29 10.26
CA ALA A 328 -21.34 43.66 11.11
C ALA A 328 -21.35 42.16 10.83
N MET A 329 -21.36 41.35 11.90
CA MET A 329 -21.24 39.90 11.80
C MET A 329 -22.39 39.18 12.49
N TRP A 330 -22.73 38.00 11.96
CA TRP A 330 -23.77 37.14 12.49
C TRP A 330 -23.35 35.67 12.49
N VAL A 331 -23.75 34.93 13.52
CA VAL A 331 -23.62 33.48 13.61
C VAL A 331 -24.92 32.81 13.16
N TRP A 332 -24.77 31.78 12.34
CA TRP A 332 -25.86 30.95 11.85
C TRP A 332 -25.72 29.55 12.41
N LYS A 333 -26.81 29.07 13.02
CA LYS A 333 -26.97 27.70 13.48
C LYS A 333 -28.10 27.07 12.68
N LEU A 334 -27.75 26.26 11.69
CA LEU A 334 -28.68 25.61 10.77
C LEU A 334 -28.86 24.16 11.18
N ASP A 335 -30.11 23.69 11.28
CA ASP A 335 -30.39 22.26 11.43
C ASP A 335 -29.75 21.47 10.29
N SER A 336 -28.97 20.44 10.60
CA SER A 336 -28.20 19.71 9.58
C SER A 336 -29.08 19.02 8.55
N THR A 337 -30.32 18.64 8.90
CA THR A 337 -31.23 17.90 8.01
C THR A 337 -32.18 18.81 7.22
N SER A 338 -32.59 19.96 7.79
CA SER A 338 -33.57 20.84 7.15
C SER A 338 -33.01 22.19 6.66
N GLY A 339 -31.84 22.59 7.14
CA GLY A 339 -31.26 23.92 6.91
C GLY A 339 -31.99 25.05 7.64
N ASP A 340 -32.97 24.74 8.52
CA ASP A 340 -33.71 25.76 9.26
C ASP A 340 -32.81 26.45 10.29
N SER A 341 -32.83 27.78 10.31
CA SER A 341 -32.04 28.58 11.26
C SER A 341 -32.67 28.59 12.65
N SER A 342 -31.88 28.28 13.66
CA SER A 342 -32.28 28.35 15.08
C SER A 342 -32.18 29.76 15.67
N TRP A 343 -31.33 30.62 15.10
CA TRP A 343 -31.02 31.95 15.66
C TRP A 343 -31.39 33.12 14.76
N ASP A 344 -31.81 32.87 13.50
CA ASP A 344 -32.09 33.91 12.49
C ASP A 344 -30.91 34.91 12.35
N GLY A 345 -29.67 34.43 12.44
CA GLY A 345 -28.45 35.23 12.44
C GLY A 345 -28.23 35.97 13.77
N LEU A 346 -27.61 35.28 14.74
CA LEU A 346 -27.22 35.82 16.05
C LEU A 346 -26.15 36.89 15.85
N SER A 347 -26.40 38.13 16.27
CA SER A 347 -25.44 39.23 16.05
C SER A 347 -24.21 39.08 16.93
N LEU A 348 -23.02 39.15 16.32
CA LEU A 348 -21.76 39.37 17.02
C LEU A 348 -21.52 40.88 17.19
N THR A 349 -20.89 41.25 18.29
CA THR A 349 -20.67 42.66 18.64
C THR A 349 -19.32 43.15 18.08
N ASN A 350 -19.18 43.25 16.75
CA ASN A 350 -17.97 43.83 16.18
C ASN A 350 -17.94 45.36 16.43
N SER A 351 -17.08 45.82 17.33
CA SER A 351 -16.90 47.25 17.65
C SER A 351 -16.04 48.01 16.65
N ASP A 352 -15.26 47.32 15.84
CA ASP A 352 -14.29 47.91 14.90
C ASP A 352 -14.99 48.49 13.69
N GLY A 353 -16.06 47.82 13.26
CA GLY A 353 -16.83 48.19 12.08
C GLY A 353 -16.13 47.79 10.79
N ASP A 354 -16.27 48.59 9.74
CA ASP A 354 -15.66 48.31 8.43
C ASP A 354 -14.18 48.66 8.43
N THR A 355 -13.34 47.63 8.47
CA THR A 355 -11.87 47.72 8.40
C THR A 355 -11.33 47.03 7.14
N ASP A 356 -12.09 46.98 6.05
CA ASP A 356 -11.70 46.26 4.82
C ASP A 356 -11.56 44.73 5.01
N ALA A 357 -12.37 44.05 5.83
CA ALA A 357 -12.41 42.59 5.94
C ALA A 357 -13.75 42.00 5.41
N PRO A 358 -13.78 40.78 4.83
CA PRO A 358 -12.70 39.81 4.65
C PRO A 358 -11.93 39.99 3.33
N HIS A 359 -10.69 39.50 3.24
CA HIS A 359 -9.83 39.70 2.06
C HIS A 359 -9.78 38.48 1.13
N VAL A 360 -9.33 37.32 1.61
CA VAL A 360 -9.13 36.08 0.82
C VAL A 360 -10.16 35.01 1.19
N ARG A 361 -10.53 34.92 2.47
CA ARG A 361 -11.62 34.10 3.01
C ARG A 361 -12.18 34.74 4.28
N LEU A 362 -13.36 34.33 4.70
CA LEU A 362 -13.87 34.61 6.04
C LEU A 362 -13.69 33.33 6.88
N PRO A 363 -12.88 33.34 7.95
CA PRO A 363 -12.67 32.15 8.77
C PRO A 363 -13.97 31.57 9.33
N GLY A 364 -14.12 30.25 9.20
CA GLY A 364 -15.23 29.51 9.78
C GLY A 364 -15.13 29.33 11.31
N PRO A 365 -16.22 28.89 11.96
CA PRO A 365 -16.16 28.36 13.31
C PRO A 365 -15.25 27.12 13.39
N VAL A 366 -14.61 26.93 14.54
CA VAL A 366 -13.96 25.66 14.92
C VAL A 366 -14.76 25.07 16.08
N ILE A 367 -15.22 23.83 15.95
CA ILE A 367 -16.07 23.17 16.94
C ILE A 367 -15.16 22.42 17.91
N ALA A 368 -15.29 22.71 19.20
CA ALA A 368 -14.41 22.15 20.23
C ALA A 368 -15.15 22.06 21.54
N ASN A 369 -14.71 21.16 22.41
CA ASN A 369 -15.13 21.19 23.80
C ASN A 369 -14.31 22.25 24.54
N LEU A 370 -14.94 23.32 25.02
CA LEU A 370 -14.26 24.46 25.68
C LEU A 370 -14.55 24.54 27.18
N ASP A 371 -15.24 23.55 27.74
CA ASP A 371 -15.43 23.38 29.18
C ASP A 371 -15.52 21.90 29.61
N ASP A 372 -15.73 21.63 30.90
CA ASP A 372 -15.79 20.26 31.47
C ASP A 372 -17.17 19.59 31.25
N ASP A 373 -17.85 19.90 30.15
CA ASP A 373 -19.12 19.29 29.77
C ASP A 373 -19.06 18.58 28.41
N SER A 374 -20.18 17.98 27.99
CA SER A 374 -20.23 17.13 26.78
C SER A 374 -20.95 17.78 25.61
N ALA A 375 -21.51 18.97 25.82
CA ALA A 375 -22.02 19.80 24.75
C ALA A 375 -20.81 20.34 23.97
N PRO A 376 -20.93 20.47 22.64
CA PRO A 376 -19.89 21.11 21.86
C PRO A 376 -20.06 22.63 21.88
N GLU A 377 -18.94 23.33 21.97
CA GLU A 377 -18.84 24.77 21.82
C GLU A 377 -18.21 25.10 20.46
N MET A 378 -18.04 26.40 20.20
CA MET A 378 -17.34 26.87 19.02
C MET A 378 -16.42 28.05 19.35
N VAL A 379 -15.30 28.10 18.66
CA VAL A 379 -14.45 29.30 18.56
C VAL A 379 -14.81 30.04 17.28
N LEU A 380 -15.13 31.32 17.43
CA LEU A 380 -15.48 32.23 16.33
C LEU A 380 -14.39 33.27 16.14
N THR A 381 -14.21 33.71 14.90
CA THR A 381 -13.23 34.76 14.54
C THR A 381 -13.94 36.00 14.02
N ILE A 382 -13.66 37.15 14.61
CA ILE A 382 -13.99 38.48 14.06
C ILE A 382 -12.70 39.01 13.41
N PRO A 383 -12.63 39.06 12.05
CA PRO A 383 -11.37 39.20 11.34
C PRO A 383 -10.89 40.65 11.20
N THR A 384 -11.54 41.60 11.87
CA THR A 384 -11.28 43.04 11.70
C THR A 384 -10.05 43.49 12.48
N ASP A 385 -9.49 44.61 12.05
CA ASP A 385 -8.38 45.30 12.71
C ASP A 385 -8.70 46.81 12.66
N ILE A 386 -9.14 47.35 13.79
CA ILE A 386 -9.64 48.74 13.89
C ILE A 386 -8.56 49.78 13.60
N ASP A 387 -7.32 49.45 13.92
CA ASP A 387 -6.21 50.38 13.89
C ASP A 387 -5.50 50.33 12.53
N GLY A 388 -5.64 49.20 11.84
CA GLY A 388 -5.29 48.88 10.47
C GLY A 388 -3.79 48.91 10.19
N TYR A 389 -3.16 50.07 10.39
CA TYR A 389 -1.74 50.33 10.14
C TYR A 389 -0.96 50.65 11.42
N SER A 390 -1.55 50.53 12.62
CA SER A 390 -0.80 50.69 13.87
C SER A 390 -0.54 49.35 14.56
N SER A 391 -0.36 49.37 15.87
CA SER A 391 0.25 48.26 16.62
C SER A 391 -0.58 47.94 17.87
N ALA A 392 -1.89 48.16 17.76
CA ALA A 392 -2.84 48.08 18.85
C ALA A 392 -4.15 47.46 18.35
N ASP A 393 -4.52 46.33 18.95
CA ASP A 393 -5.80 45.64 18.80
C ASP A 393 -5.94 44.94 17.43
N GLY A 394 -5.81 43.61 17.42
CA GLY A 394 -6.03 42.76 16.25
C GLY A 394 -7.37 42.05 16.26
N ALA A 395 -7.52 41.05 15.38
CA ALA A 395 -8.71 40.22 15.29
C ALA A 395 -9.16 39.63 16.64
N GLU A 396 -10.48 39.57 16.87
CA GLU A 396 -11.09 39.04 18.10
C GLU A 396 -11.48 37.56 17.92
N PHE A 397 -11.22 36.75 18.94
CA PHE A 397 -11.61 35.34 19.05
C PHE A 397 -12.60 35.16 20.19
N ILE A 398 -13.66 34.41 19.96
CA ILE A 398 -14.78 34.25 20.90
C ILE A 398 -15.08 32.77 21.09
N GLY A 399 -14.98 32.28 22.33
CA GLY A 399 -15.53 30.98 22.73
C GLY A 399 -17.02 31.13 23.07
N MET A 400 -17.87 30.31 22.45
CA MET A 400 -19.32 30.44 22.56
C MET A 400 -20.02 29.08 22.60
N GLU A 401 -21.02 28.98 23.46
CA GLU A 401 -21.91 27.82 23.61
C GLU A 401 -22.84 27.66 22.38
N ILE A 402 -22.84 26.48 21.76
CA ILE A 402 -23.71 26.19 20.59
C ILE A 402 -25.17 26.05 21.02
N GLY A 403 -25.45 25.59 22.24
CA GLY A 403 -26.80 25.37 22.75
C GLY A 403 -27.63 26.65 22.84
N ASN A 404 -27.05 27.74 23.35
CA ASN A 404 -27.77 28.97 23.68
C ASN A 404 -27.16 30.26 23.10
N GLY A 405 -25.93 30.22 22.57
CA GLY A 405 -25.21 31.39 22.05
C GLY A 405 -24.61 32.31 23.12
N ASP A 406 -24.46 31.82 24.36
CA ASP A 406 -23.79 32.55 25.44
C ASP A 406 -22.27 32.51 25.20
N GLU A 407 -21.63 33.67 25.36
CA GLU A 407 -20.18 33.82 25.32
C GLU A 407 -19.55 33.25 26.60
N LEU A 408 -18.55 32.39 26.42
CA LEU A 408 -17.73 31.83 27.50
C LEU A 408 -16.54 32.74 27.80
N TRP A 409 -15.86 33.17 26.74
CA TRP A 409 -14.72 34.05 26.80
C TRP A 409 -14.52 34.77 25.45
N SER A 410 -13.80 35.89 25.47
CA SER A 410 -13.23 36.50 24.27
C SER A 410 -11.84 37.08 24.54
N PHE A 411 -11.01 37.16 23.50
CA PHE A 411 -9.73 37.85 23.52
C PHE A 411 -9.39 38.41 22.14
N GLU A 412 -8.46 39.36 22.09
CA GLU A 412 -7.97 39.96 20.85
C GLU A 412 -6.54 39.49 20.56
N ALA A 413 -6.23 39.22 19.29
CA ALA A 413 -4.85 39.13 18.82
C ALA A 413 -4.11 40.43 19.12
N SER A 414 -2.80 40.34 19.26
CA SER A 414 -1.98 41.52 19.56
C SER A 414 -2.02 42.57 18.45
N ASN A 415 -2.23 42.14 17.20
CA ASN A 415 -2.40 43.01 16.03
C ASN A 415 -2.95 42.23 14.82
N GLY A 416 -3.44 42.95 13.81
CA GLY A 416 -3.66 42.42 12.46
C GLY A 416 -5.00 41.71 12.21
N TYR A 417 -5.33 41.58 10.93
CA TYR A 417 -6.50 40.87 10.39
C TYR A 417 -6.32 39.35 10.48
N ALA A 418 -7.42 38.63 10.74
CA ALA A 418 -7.46 37.16 10.70
C ALA A 418 -8.17 36.70 9.42
N ASP A 419 -7.40 36.32 8.41
CA ASP A 419 -7.92 35.61 7.23
C ASP A 419 -7.85 34.08 7.42
N ALA A 420 -7.23 33.60 8.50
CA ALA A 420 -7.13 32.20 8.87
C ALA A 420 -7.98 31.91 10.13
N PRO A 421 -8.63 30.73 10.23
CA PRO A 421 -9.20 30.30 11.51
C PRO A 421 -8.10 29.97 12.52
N PRO A 422 -8.40 30.01 13.83
CA PRO A 422 -7.46 29.58 14.85
C PRO A 422 -7.34 28.04 14.87
N VAL A 423 -6.35 27.54 15.59
CA VAL A 423 -6.29 26.15 16.02
C VAL A 423 -6.58 26.07 17.51
N VAL A 424 -7.31 25.03 17.91
CA VAL A 424 -7.63 24.70 19.30
C VAL A 424 -6.87 23.43 19.69
N ILE A 425 -6.34 23.38 20.90
CA ILE A 425 -5.49 22.27 21.35
C ILE A 425 -5.94 21.87 22.75
N ASP A 426 -6.17 20.59 22.96
CA ASP A 426 -6.25 19.96 24.28
C ASP A 426 -4.81 19.65 24.74
N THR A 427 -4.24 20.52 25.57
CA THR A 427 -2.82 20.42 25.90
C THR A 427 -2.49 19.36 26.96
N ASP A 428 -3.47 18.88 27.74
CA ASP A 428 -3.26 17.90 28.80
C ASP A 428 -3.98 16.55 28.60
N GLY A 429 -4.76 16.42 27.53
CA GLY A 429 -5.40 15.20 27.07
C GLY A 429 -6.63 14.80 27.90
N ASP A 430 -7.28 15.76 28.56
CA ASP A 430 -8.46 15.52 29.38
C ASP A 430 -9.80 15.64 28.62
N GLY A 431 -9.75 16.10 27.36
CA GLY A 431 -10.89 16.30 26.47
C GLY A 431 -11.45 17.72 26.47
N GLU A 432 -10.91 18.66 27.26
CA GLU A 432 -11.19 20.10 27.21
C GLU A 432 -10.09 20.81 26.40
N HIS A 433 -10.46 21.57 25.37
CA HIS A 433 -9.51 22.35 24.59
C HIS A 433 -9.18 23.65 25.33
N ASP A 434 -8.06 23.62 26.05
CA ASP A 434 -7.64 24.69 26.95
C ASP A 434 -6.70 25.71 26.29
N ARG A 435 -6.39 25.56 24.99
CA ARG A 435 -5.49 26.44 24.25
C ARG A 435 -6.05 26.84 22.90
N VAL A 436 -5.95 28.14 22.59
CA VAL A 436 -6.27 28.69 21.26
C VAL A 436 -5.08 29.45 20.70
N CYS A 437 -4.61 29.01 19.53
CA CYS A 437 -3.50 29.63 18.82
C CYS A 437 -3.97 30.19 17.47
N TRP A 438 -3.35 31.29 17.04
CA TRP A 438 -3.82 32.08 15.92
C TRP A 438 -2.66 32.63 15.10
N VAL A 439 -2.98 32.98 13.85
CA VAL A 439 -2.12 33.75 12.95
C VAL A 439 -2.93 34.92 12.37
N THR A 440 -2.34 36.10 12.35
CA THR A 440 -2.91 37.31 11.78
C THR A 440 -1.87 38.03 10.91
N TRP A 441 -2.30 39.04 10.17
CA TRP A 441 -1.40 39.88 9.41
C TRP A 441 -1.84 41.34 9.42
N SER A 442 -0.89 42.27 9.48
CA SER A 442 -1.13 43.72 9.44
C SER A 442 -0.41 44.34 8.26
N GLN A 443 -0.81 45.54 7.86
CA GLN A 443 -0.15 46.30 6.80
C GLN A 443 0.26 47.66 7.35
N GLU A 444 1.53 48.08 7.27
CA GLU A 444 1.96 49.43 7.72
C GLU A 444 2.06 50.44 6.56
N THR A 445 2.45 49.98 5.37
CA THR A 445 2.44 50.77 4.13
C THR A 445 2.09 49.92 2.90
N THR A 446 3.06 49.52 2.08
CA THR A 446 2.94 48.39 1.13
C THR A 446 3.41 47.08 1.73
N ASP A 447 4.11 47.17 2.86
CA ASP A 447 4.71 46.04 3.55
C ASP A 447 3.67 45.44 4.49
N ARG A 448 3.59 44.11 4.45
CA ARG A 448 2.71 43.31 5.29
C ARG A 448 3.58 42.51 6.26
N HIS A 449 3.07 42.33 7.46
CA HIS A 449 3.75 41.65 8.57
C HIS A 449 2.80 40.62 9.17
N GLY A 450 3.31 39.42 9.44
CA GLY A 450 2.55 38.37 10.08
C GLY A 450 2.71 38.46 11.59
N HIS A 451 1.73 37.96 12.32
CA HIS A 451 1.81 37.76 13.76
C HIS A 451 1.24 36.39 14.09
N ALA A 452 1.83 35.73 15.07
CA ALA A 452 1.33 34.47 15.61
C ALA A 452 1.29 34.55 17.13
N GLY A 453 0.34 33.85 17.74
CA GLY A 453 0.21 33.84 19.19
C GLY A 453 -0.67 32.73 19.70
N CYS A 454 -0.64 32.55 21.01
CA CYS A 454 -1.45 31.56 21.71
C CYS A 454 -1.99 32.12 23.02
N HIS A 455 -3.18 31.67 23.39
CA HIS A 455 -3.85 31.96 24.64
C HIS A 455 -4.24 30.66 25.35
N ASP A 456 -4.08 30.67 26.68
CA ASP A 456 -4.70 29.70 27.58
C ASP A 456 -6.15 30.16 27.82
N VAL A 457 -7.10 29.27 27.56
CA VAL A 457 -8.56 29.52 27.63
C VAL A 457 -9.30 28.61 28.62
N GLY A 458 -8.62 27.66 29.28
CA GLY A 458 -9.26 26.78 30.29
C GLY A 458 -9.68 27.52 31.58
N GLY A 459 -9.29 28.79 31.72
CA GLY A 459 -9.71 29.66 32.81
C GLY A 459 -10.96 30.49 32.48
N SER A 460 -11.55 31.12 33.51
CA SER A 460 -12.67 32.07 33.32
C SER A 460 -12.30 33.39 32.59
N SER A 461 -11.05 33.53 32.17
CA SER A 461 -10.52 34.69 31.45
C SER A 461 -9.29 34.24 30.67
N PRO A 462 -9.27 34.39 29.34
CA PRO A 462 -8.12 34.02 28.53
C PRO A 462 -6.86 34.79 28.92
N ASP A 463 -5.73 34.09 28.98
CA ASP A 463 -4.42 34.68 29.26
C ASP A 463 -3.48 34.44 28.06
N GLN A 464 -2.87 35.50 27.52
CA GLN A 464 -1.92 35.37 26.42
C GLN A 464 -0.66 34.65 26.90
N ALA A 465 -0.43 33.43 26.39
CA ALA A 465 0.77 32.64 26.68
C ALA A 465 1.99 33.32 26.03
N TRP A 466 1.92 33.55 24.73
CA TRP A 466 2.97 34.24 23.97
C TRP A 466 2.44 34.85 22.67
N GLN A 467 3.24 35.74 22.08
CA GLN A 467 3.05 36.25 20.72
C GLN A 467 4.41 36.50 20.05
N LYS A 468 4.45 36.38 18.72
CA LYS A 468 5.61 36.66 17.86
C LYS A 468 5.17 37.42 16.60
N THR A 469 6.07 38.27 16.11
CA THR A 469 5.97 38.84 14.78
C THR A 469 6.74 37.95 13.82
N LEU A 470 6.15 37.72 12.64
CA LEU A 470 6.72 36.96 11.54
C LEU A 470 7.36 37.96 10.58
N GLU A 471 8.63 37.70 10.26
CA GLU A 471 9.36 38.53 9.32
C GLU A 471 8.84 38.31 7.89
N GLN A 472 8.94 39.34 7.06
CA GLN A 472 8.55 39.26 5.67
C GLN A 472 9.47 38.30 4.91
N SER A 473 8.88 37.42 4.10
CA SER A 473 9.62 36.47 3.28
C SER A 473 10.21 37.11 2.01
N SER A 474 10.87 36.30 1.19
CA SER A 474 11.44 36.70 -0.11
C SER A 474 10.40 36.94 -1.22
N GLY A 475 9.10 36.84 -0.91
CA GLY A 475 7.99 36.81 -1.85
C GLY A 475 7.44 38.15 -2.35
N LEU A 476 6.29 38.07 -3.03
CA LEU A 476 5.47 39.21 -3.41
C LEU A 476 4.64 39.70 -2.21
N PRO A 477 4.20 40.97 -2.17
CA PRO A 477 3.34 41.45 -1.08
C PRO A 477 2.06 40.63 -0.86
N ASN A 478 1.54 39.98 -1.91
CA ASN A 478 0.37 39.10 -1.79
C ASN A 478 0.68 37.74 -1.17
N ASP A 479 1.94 37.35 -1.03
CA ASP A 479 2.30 36.13 -0.33
C ASP A 479 2.14 36.33 1.19
N GLU A 480 2.34 37.57 1.64
CA GLU A 480 2.37 38.02 3.04
C GLU A 480 0.99 38.31 3.66
N ILE A 481 -0.07 37.65 3.15
CA ILE A 481 -1.39 37.60 3.77
C ILE A 481 -1.48 36.25 4.51
N ALA A 482 -1.75 36.27 5.81
CA ALA A 482 -1.90 35.04 6.59
C ALA A 482 -3.28 34.40 6.35
N VAL A 483 -3.32 33.38 5.49
CA VAL A 483 -4.57 32.68 5.08
C VAL A 483 -4.61 31.23 5.56
N ALA A 484 -3.45 30.58 5.64
CA ALA A 484 -3.33 29.23 6.17
C ALA A 484 -3.52 29.25 7.69
N PRO A 485 -4.40 28.39 8.26
CA PRO A 485 -4.45 28.22 9.71
C PRO A 485 -3.13 27.67 10.24
N PRO A 486 -2.76 28.00 11.49
CA PRO A 486 -1.69 27.29 12.16
C PRO A 486 -2.11 25.82 12.42
N THR A 487 -1.13 24.97 12.63
CA THR A 487 -1.31 23.59 13.12
C THR A 487 -0.34 23.34 14.27
N TRP A 488 -0.43 22.21 14.95
CA TRP A 488 0.41 21.90 16.10
C TRP A 488 1.17 20.59 15.92
N MET A 489 2.28 20.42 16.62
CA MET A 489 3.04 19.16 16.64
C MET A 489 3.81 19.10 17.96
N ASP A 490 3.87 17.95 18.61
CA ASP A 490 4.81 17.69 19.71
C ASP A 490 6.20 17.44 19.12
N ILE A 491 7.08 18.45 19.12
CA ILE A 491 8.38 18.39 18.45
C ILE A 491 9.49 18.10 19.46
N ASP A 492 9.37 18.53 20.71
CA ASP A 492 10.44 18.39 21.70
C ASP A 492 10.08 17.55 22.94
N GLY A 493 8.82 17.10 23.06
CA GLY A 493 8.36 16.23 24.13
C GLY A 493 8.23 16.90 25.49
N ASP A 494 8.16 18.24 25.54
CA ASP A 494 8.07 18.99 26.81
C ASP A 494 6.67 19.00 27.45
N GLY A 495 5.66 18.54 26.70
CA GLY A 495 4.27 18.44 27.11
C GLY A 495 3.39 19.65 26.77
N LYS A 496 3.90 20.65 26.03
CA LYS A 496 3.12 21.70 25.40
C LYS A 496 3.40 21.70 23.90
N GLN A 497 2.39 21.39 23.10
CA GLN A 497 2.57 21.21 21.67
C GLN A 497 3.09 22.51 21.01
N GLU A 498 4.08 22.37 20.12
CA GLU A 498 4.62 23.45 19.31
C GLU A 498 3.59 23.90 18.28
N LEU A 499 3.67 25.18 17.90
CA LEU A 499 2.85 25.75 16.85
C LEU A 499 3.62 25.86 15.54
N LEU A 500 3.08 25.24 14.49
CA LEU A 500 3.54 25.38 13.11
C LEU A 500 2.72 26.46 12.39
N VAL A 501 3.42 27.44 11.81
CA VAL A 501 2.79 28.61 11.17
C VAL A 501 3.33 28.82 9.77
N ALA A 502 2.45 28.67 8.79
CA ALA A 502 2.71 28.98 7.39
C ALA A 502 2.45 30.48 7.13
N TYR A 503 3.48 31.24 6.75
CA TYR A 503 3.35 32.66 6.44
C TYR A 503 4.31 33.10 5.34
N GLY A 504 3.79 33.85 4.36
CA GLY A 504 4.58 34.32 3.22
C GLY A 504 5.03 33.16 2.35
N ARG A 505 6.33 32.87 2.42
CA ARG A 505 7.02 31.75 1.76
C ARG A 505 7.84 30.95 2.78
N SER A 506 7.41 30.93 4.03
CA SER A 506 8.15 30.29 5.11
C SER A 506 7.20 29.46 5.98
N LEU A 507 7.71 28.35 6.50
CA LEU A 507 7.09 27.57 7.57
C LEU A 507 7.88 27.80 8.87
N TRP A 508 7.19 28.21 9.92
CA TRP A 508 7.76 28.49 11.23
C TRP A 508 7.35 27.43 12.23
N ALA A 509 8.23 27.12 13.18
CA ALA A 509 7.89 26.36 14.38
C ALA A 509 8.16 27.20 15.64
N PHE A 510 7.23 27.19 16.57
CA PHE A 510 7.32 27.94 17.83
C PHE A 510 7.01 27.05 19.01
N ASP A 511 7.90 27.08 20.00
CA ASP A 511 7.77 26.43 21.31
C ASP A 511 6.41 26.70 21.98
N GLY A 512 5.77 25.64 22.48
CA GLY A 512 4.47 25.72 23.12
C GLY A 512 4.44 26.58 24.39
N ASP A 513 5.54 26.71 25.13
CA ASP A 513 5.59 27.48 26.38
C ASP A 513 5.81 28.99 26.14
N ASP A 514 6.79 29.37 25.32
CA ASP A 514 7.24 30.77 25.19
C ASP A 514 7.30 31.32 23.75
N GLY A 515 6.95 30.49 22.77
CA GLY A 515 6.95 30.78 21.35
C GLY A 515 8.34 30.92 20.74
N SER A 516 9.42 30.50 21.42
CA SER A 516 10.77 30.49 20.86
C SER A 516 10.85 29.57 19.65
N SER A 517 11.35 30.09 18.52
CA SER A 517 11.73 29.24 17.38
C SER A 517 13.13 28.63 17.52
N SER A 518 13.95 29.15 18.45
CA SER A 518 15.36 28.75 18.57
C SER A 518 15.60 27.43 19.30
N THR A 519 14.60 26.96 20.02
CA THR A 519 14.60 25.73 20.84
C THR A 519 14.03 24.54 20.08
N VAL A 520 13.24 24.81 19.03
CA VAL A 520 12.60 23.82 18.17
C VAL A 520 13.43 23.64 16.88
N TRP A 521 13.09 24.34 15.79
CA TRP A 521 13.78 24.21 14.49
C TRP A 521 14.94 25.19 14.28
N GLY A 522 15.22 26.07 15.24
CA GLY A 522 16.29 27.07 15.11
C GLY A 522 15.96 28.26 14.18
N GLY A 523 14.74 28.35 13.64
CA GLY A 523 14.31 29.40 12.72
C GLY A 523 13.11 28.99 11.85
N GLU A 524 12.98 29.66 10.71
CA GLU A 524 12.00 29.35 9.67
C GLU A 524 12.61 28.42 8.60
N LEU A 525 11.76 27.58 8.00
CA LEU A 525 12.07 26.85 6.77
C LEU A 525 11.55 27.66 5.58
N GLU A 526 12.43 28.13 4.70
CA GLU A 526 12.00 28.83 3.48
C GLU A 526 11.52 27.85 2.42
N LEU A 527 10.39 28.20 1.80
CA LEU A 527 9.68 27.46 0.77
C LEU A 527 9.71 28.22 -0.57
N ASN A 528 9.55 27.46 -1.65
CA ASN A 528 9.63 28.00 -3.01
C ASN A 528 8.28 28.47 -3.58
N HIS A 529 7.24 28.53 -2.76
CA HIS A 529 5.91 29.00 -3.14
C HIS A 529 5.26 29.84 -2.04
N ARG A 530 4.08 30.41 -2.34
CA ARG A 530 3.22 31.11 -1.38
C ARG A 530 2.45 30.14 -0.47
N THR A 531 2.45 30.35 0.84
CA THR A 531 1.89 29.40 1.82
C THR A 531 0.46 29.75 2.25
N TRP A 532 -0.49 29.72 1.30
CA TRP A 532 -1.93 29.94 1.60
C TRP A 532 -2.73 28.66 1.83
N SER A 533 -2.19 27.52 1.39
CA SER A 533 -2.78 26.22 1.63
C SER A 533 -2.61 25.85 3.11
N ALA A 534 -3.69 25.43 3.76
CA ALA A 534 -3.64 24.87 5.10
C ALA A 534 -2.70 23.64 5.12
N PRO A 535 -1.83 23.52 6.14
CA PRO A 535 -1.01 22.32 6.31
C PRO A 535 -1.89 21.08 6.49
N ALA A 536 -1.52 19.98 5.84
CA ALA A 536 -2.05 18.65 6.09
C ALA A 536 -0.92 17.73 6.57
N LEU A 537 -1.20 16.82 7.51
CA LEU A 537 -0.18 16.00 8.15
C LEU A 537 -0.53 14.51 8.07
N ALA A 538 0.40 13.72 7.54
CA ALA A 538 0.31 12.26 7.45
C ALA A 538 1.72 11.70 7.20
N ASP A 539 1.91 10.40 7.37
CA ASP A 539 3.08 9.68 6.85
C ASP A 539 2.83 9.40 5.35
N ILE A 540 3.31 10.30 4.48
CA ILE A 540 2.95 10.31 3.06
C ILE A 540 3.81 9.34 2.22
N ASP A 541 5.03 9.03 2.67
CA ASP A 541 5.95 8.11 2.00
C ASP A 541 6.07 6.73 2.71
N GLY A 542 5.40 6.56 3.84
CA GLY A 542 5.25 5.29 4.54
C GLY A 542 6.51 4.90 5.32
N ASP A 543 7.26 5.88 5.83
CA ASP A 543 8.49 5.67 6.58
C ASP A 543 8.32 5.73 8.11
N ALA A 544 7.06 5.82 8.58
CA ALA A 544 6.68 6.01 9.98
C ALA A 544 7.15 7.33 10.60
N THR A 545 7.48 8.33 9.78
CA THR A 545 7.64 9.71 10.20
C THR A 545 6.44 10.56 9.77
N LEU A 546 6.17 11.62 10.51
CA LEU A 546 5.08 12.53 10.18
C LEU A 546 5.57 13.53 9.13
N ASP A 547 4.82 13.70 8.06
CA ASP A 547 5.09 14.69 7.02
C ASP A 547 4.10 15.86 7.07
N ILE A 548 4.53 16.99 6.52
CA ILE A 548 3.73 18.20 6.41
C ILE A 548 3.59 18.54 4.92
N VAL A 549 2.38 18.41 4.40
CA VAL A 549 2.01 18.80 3.04
C VAL A 549 1.54 20.25 3.05
N LEU A 550 2.25 21.10 2.31
CA LEU A 550 1.92 22.51 2.11
C LEU A 550 1.90 22.81 0.62
N GLY A 551 0.72 22.89 0.03
CA GLY A 551 0.60 23.12 -1.41
C GLY A 551 1.27 21.99 -2.19
N ASP A 552 2.25 22.33 -3.03
CA ASP A 552 3.02 21.38 -3.85
C ASP A 552 4.31 20.88 -3.18
N THR A 553 4.52 21.16 -1.89
CA THR A 553 5.75 20.79 -1.17
C THR A 553 5.44 19.87 0.00
N VAL A 554 6.32 18.89 0.21
CA VAL A 554 6.34 18.04 1.41
C VAL A 554 7.56 18.38 2.24
N VAL A 555 7.34 18.60 3.53
CA VAL A 555 8.37 18.80 4.55
C VAL A 555 8.34 17.59 5.48
N SER A 556 9.49 16.97 5.67
CA SER A 556 9.66 15.72 6.43
C SER A 556 10.80 15.87 7.44
N LEU A 557 11.01 14.84 8.25
CA LEU A 557 12.16 14.73 9.14
C LEU A 557 13.46 14.57 8.33
N ALA A 558 14.46 15.41 8.62
CA ALA A 558 15.81 15.37 8.07
C ALA A 558 16.57 14.13 8.57
N MET A 559 16.43 13.01 7.88
CA MET A 559 17.09 11.75 8.24
C MET A 559 17.36 10.89 6.99
N ALA A 560 18.39 10.05 7.06
CA ALA A 560 18.74 9.15 5.96
C ALA A 560 17.78 7.94 5.88
N ASP A 561 17.71 7.31 4.71
CA ASP A 561 17.03 6.03 4.49
C ASP A 561 17.77 5.30 3.36
N VAL A 562 18.72 4.45 3.72
CA VAL A 562 19.53 3.72 2.74
C VAL A 562 18.82 2.42 2.36
N ARG A 563 18.64 2.22 1.05
CA ARG A 563 17.95 1.03 0.54
C ARG A 563 18.54 0.50 -0.75
N PRO A 564 18.39 -0.80 -1.04
CA PRO A 564 18.56 -1.33 -2.40
C PRO A 564 17.57 -0.68 -3.37
N LEU A 565 17.90 -0.66 -4.66
CA LEU A 565 16.96 -0.13 -5.65
C LEU A 565 15.64 -0.92 -5.68
N LEU A 566 14.53 -0.17 -5.76
CA LEU A 566 13.16 -0.69 -5.81
C LEU A 566 12.94 -1.71 -6.95
N ASP A 567 11.96 -2.59 -6.74
CA ASP A 567 11.48 -3.67 -7.60
C ASP A 567 12.54 -4.73 -7.93
N GLN A 568 13.25 -5.21 -6.91
CA GLN A 568 14.28 -6.26 -7.05
C GLN A 568 15.47 -5.88 -7.96
N ARG A 569 15.72 -4.58 -8.16
CA ARG A 569 16.79 -4.07 -9.03
C ARG A 569 18.10 -3.77 -8.31
N GLY A 570 18.15 -3.95 -6.99
CA GLY A 570 19.37 -3.77 -6.20
C GLY A 570 20.45 -4.80 -6.49
N ILE A 571 20.16 -5.91 -7.18
CA ILE A 571 21.16 -6.90 -7.62
C ILE A 571 20.94 -7.27 -9.09
N GLU A 572 21.96 -7.04 -9.92
CA GLU A 572 21.97 -7.43 -11.34
C GLU A 572 23.06 -8.44 -11.68
N PHE A 573 22.77 -9.30 -12.66
CA PHE A 573 23.67 -10.36 -13.13
C PHE A 573 24.09 -10.16 -14.58
N SER A 574 25.40 -10.24 -14.84
CA SER A 574 25.96 -10.22 -16.20
C SER A 574 26.96 -11.36 -16.41
N PRO A 575 26.64 -12.38 -17.23
CA PRO A 575 25.37 -12.58 -17.92
C PRO A 575 24.25 -13.00 -16.94
N SER A 576 23.00 -12.65 -17.24
CA SER A 576 21.83 -13.04 -16.44
C SER A 576 21.45 -14.52 -16.55
N ALA A 577 22.06 -15.25 -17.47
CA ALA A 577 21.85 -16.68 -17.67
C ALA A 577 23.19 -17.38 -18.02
N PRO A 578 24.08 -17.54 -17.03
CA PRO A 578 25.43 -18.11 -17.23
C PRO A 578 25.41 -19.62 -17.44
N ASP A 579 26.46 -20.13 -18.08
CA ASP A 579 26.77 -21.56 -18.11
C ASP A 579 27.39 -22.03 -16.77
N PRO A 580 27.33 -23.34 -16.45
CA PRO A 580 27.94 -23.88 -15.24
C PRO A 580 29.44 -23.59 -15.16
N GLY A 581 29.86 -22.90 -14.10
CA GLY A 581 31.24 -22.46 -13.90
C GLY A 581 31.68 -21.27 -14.76
N GLU A 582 30.77 -20.66 -15.53
CA GLU A 582 31.01 -19.36 -16.17
C GLU A 582 31.11 -18.28 -15.09
N THR A 583 32.00 -17.30 -15.33
CA THR A 583 32.13 -16.12 -14.46
C THR A 583 30.95 -15.18 -14.71
N VAL A 584 30.23 -14.86 -13.65
CA VAL A 584 29.16 -13.87 -13.57
C VAL A 584 29.70 -12.64 -12.88
N THR A 585 29.47 -11.47 -13.45
CA THR A 585 29.59 -10.20 -12.72
C THR A 585 28.28 -9.95 -12.01
N VAL A 586 28.33 -9.91 -10.68
CA VAL A 586 27.19 -9.55 -9.82
C VAL A 586 27.39 -8.10 -9.43
N THR A 587 26.44 -7.23 -9.77
CA THR A 587 26.47 -5.80 -9.44
C THR A 587 25.38 -5.51 -8.44
N ALA A 588 25.74 -4.87 -7.32
CA ALA A 588 24.79 -4.38 -6.32
C ALA A 588 24.57 -2.88 -6.52
N PHE A 589 23.33 -2.42 -6.34
CA PHE A 589 22.88 -1.03 -6.45
C PHE A 589 22.05 -0.65 -5.24
N PHE A 590 22.32 0.54 -4.70
CA PHE A 590 21.62 1.07 -3.53
C PHE A 590 21.71 2.60 -3.51
N GLU A 591 20.84 3.24 -2.76
CA GLU A 591 20.68 4.69 -2.69
C GLU A 591 20.29 5.14 -1.29
N ASN A 592 20.38 6.45 -1.03
CA ASN A 592 19.78 7.09 0.14
C ASN A 592 18.47 7.76 -0.34
N SER A 593 17.32 7.17 -0.02
CA SER A 593 15.98 7.73 -0.27
C SER A 593 15.50 8.67 0.84
N GLY A 594 16.28 8.86 1.89
CA GLY A 594 15.95 9.79 2.97
C GLY A 594 16.16 11.24 2.55
N THR A 595 15.94 12.16 3.47
CA THR A 595 16.00 13.61 3.22
C THR A 595 17.28 14.28 3.73
N ALA A 596 18.17 13.51 4.37
CA ALA A 596 19.47 13.97 4.87
C ALA A 596 20.62 13.03 4.52
N ASP A 597 21.83 13.60 4.50
CA ASP A 597 23.08 12.88 4.31
C ASP A 597 23.29 11.82 5.40
N THR A 598 23.91 10.69 5.06
CA THR A 598 24.35 9.74 6.09
C THR A 598 25.46 10.35 6.97
N GLU A 599 25.30 10.24 8.28
CA GLU A 599 26.21 10.85 9.25
C GLU A 599 27.55 10.12 9.41
N ASP A 600 27.63 8.87 8.94
CA ASP A 600 28.86 8.06 8.88
C ASP A 600 28.92 7.22 7.57
N GLU A 601 29.97 6.41 7.44
CA GLU A 601 30.23 5.53 6.30
C GLU A 601 29.22 4.37 6.19
N THR A 602 28.55 4.26 5.04
CA THR A 602 27.60 3.16 4.77
C THR A 602 28.33 1.91 4.31
N ASN A 603 28.05 0.80 5.00
CA ASN A 603 28.62 -0.51 4.68
C ASN A 603 27.62 -1.36 3.90
N ALA A 604 28.06 -1.99 2.81
CA ALA A 604 27.28 -2.92 2.01
C ALA A 604 27.98 -4.29 1.92
N LEU A 605 27.26 -5.36 2.26
CA LEU A 605 27.74 -6.74 2.17
C LEU A 605 26.91 -7.52 1.14
N LEU A 606 27.60 -8.30 0.30
CA LEU A 606 26.96 -9.16 -0.68
C LEU A 606 27.27 -10.62 -0.35
N TYR A 607 26.22 -11.43 -0.25
CA TYR A 607 26.29 -12.87 0.04
C TYR A 607 25.86 -13.69 -1.17
N ALA A 608 26.47 -14.87 -1.35
CA ALA A 608 25.98 -15.93 -2.23
C ALA A 608 25.78 -17.22 -1.42
N ASN A 609 24.56 -17.72 -1.37
CA ASN A 609 24.16 -18.92 -0.61
C ASN A 609 24.57 -18.85 0.88
N GLY A 610 24.51 -17.64 1.47
CA GLY A 610 24.89 -17.37 2.85
C GLY A 610 26.40 -17.24 3.12
N GLU A 611 27.25 -17.25 2.09
CA GLU A 611 28.67 -16.94 2.21
C GLU A 611 28.94 -15.53 1.66
N GLU A 612 29.63 -14.68 2.43
CA GLU A 612 30.03 -13.34 2.01
C GLU A 612 30.99 -13.45 0.81
N ILE A 613 30.64 -12.81 -0.30
CA ILE A 613 31.43 -12.81 -1.54
C ILE A 613 32.10 -11.45 -1.80
N GLY A 614 31.56 -10.38 -1.21
CA GLY A 614 32.10 -9.03 -1.36
C GLY A 614 31.59 -8.07 -0.30
N SER A 615 32.37 -7.03 -0.05
CA SER A 615 32.05 -5.92 0.82
C SER A 615 32.40 -4.61 0.12
N TYR A 616 31.60 -3.58 0.34
CA TYR A 616 31.84 -2.24 -0.14
C TYR A 616 31.55 -1.24 0.96
N GLU A 617 32.37 -0.20 1.04
CA GLU A 617 32.25 0.88 2.01
C GLU A 617 32.25 2.15 1.17
N THR A 618 31.16 2.90 1.26
CA THR A 618 31.07 4.26 0.70
C THR A 618 31.17 5.27 1.83
N GLY A 619 31.48 6.51 1.46
CA GLY A 619 31.49 7.62 2.42
C GLY A 619 30.06 8.01 2.80
N THR A 620 29.92 9.27 3.23
CA THR A 620 28.60 9.91 3.36
C THR A 620 27.83 9.81 2.04
N MET A 621 26.60 9.30 2.11
CA MET A 621 25.67 9.22 0.99
C MET A 621 24.71 10.41 1.03
N GLU A 622 24.69 11.19 -0.04
CA GLU A 622 23.72 12.28 -0.22
C GLU A 622 22.34 11.67 -0.60
N PRO A 623 21.23 12.26 -0.13
CA PRO A 623 19.88 11.97 -0.62
C PRO A 623 19.77 11.97 -2.13
N VAL A 624 19.00 11.03 -2.66
CA VAL A 624 18.55 11.06 -4.05
C VAL A 624 17.28 11.90 -4.13
N ASP A 625 17.34 13.00 -4.88
CA ASP A 625 16.13 13.79 -5.18
C ASP A 625 15.02 12.88 -5.73
N PRO A 626 13.82 12.85 -5.12
CA PRO A 626 12.70 12.02 -5.56
C PRO A 626 12.32 12.24 -7.04
N SER A 627 12.39 13.49 -7.50
CA SER A 627 12.10 13.88 -8.90
C SER A 627 13.35 13.94 -9.82
N GLY A 628 14.51 13.53 -9.32
CA GLY A 628 15.81 13.70 -9.97
C GLY A 628 16.26 12.53 -10.85
N SER A 629 17.28 12.75 -11.67
CA SER A 629 18.04 11.64 -12.27
C SER A 629 19.04 11.13 -11.24
N GLY A 630 18.56 10.36 -10.25
CA GLY A 630 19.32 9.97 -9.07
C GLY A 630 20.71 9.41 -9.35
N VAL A 631 21.64 9.70 -8.44
CA VAL A 631 22.98 9.11 -8.41
C VAL A 631 22.96 8.01 -7.35
N PHE A 632 22.79 6.77 -7.77
CA PHE A 632 22.87 5.60 -6.91
C PHE A 632 24.31 5.09 -6.79
N GLU A 633 24.61 4.46 -5.66
CA GLU A 633 25.87 3.78 -5.41
C GLU A 633 25.87 2.38 -6.01
N SER A 634 27.06 1.89 -6.39
CA SER A 634 27.17 0.51 -6.90
C SER A 634 28.56 -0.09 -6.75
N PHE A 635 28.60 -1.41 -6.61
CA PHE A 635 29.84 -2.20 -6.67
C PHE A 635 29.60 -3.54 -7.35
N SER A 636 30.67 -4.11 -7.91
CA SER A 636 30.60 -5.39 -8.62
C SER A 636 31.62 -6.39 -8.11
N ILE A 637 31.24 -7.67 -8.10
CA ILE A 637 32.10 -8.80 -7.78
C ILE A 637 32.01 -9.88 -8.87
N GLU A 638 33.11 -10.58 -9.11
CA GLU A 638 33.12 -11.77 -9.97
C GLU A 638 32.77 -13.01 -9.14
N TRP A 639 31.80 -13.79 -9.59
CA TRP A 639 31.36 -15.03 -8.96
C TRP A 639 31.17 -16.13 -10.00
N SER A 640 31.23 -17.41 -9.60
CA SER A 640 30.91 -18.54 -10.47
C SER A 640 30.34 -19.69 -9.65
N GLY A 641 29.29 -20.35 -10.15
CA GLY A 641 28.59 -21.42 -9.45
C GLY A 641 28.41 -22.70 -10.26
N PRO A 642 28.11 -23.83 -9.59
CA PRO A 642 27.67 -25.06 -10.25
C PRO A 642 26.25 -24.93 -10.84
N LEU A 643 25.74 -26.02 -11.43
CA LEU A 643 24.33 -26.11 -11.80
C LEU A 643 23.43 -26.01 -10.55
N GLY A 644 22.36 -25.23 -10.65
CA GLY A 644 21.36 -25.09 -9.60
C GLY A 644 20.84 -23.65 -9.43
N GLU A 645 19.93 -23.50 -8.47
CA GLU A 645 19.48 -22.21 -7.97
C GLU A 645 20.50 -21.67 -6.96
N HIS A 646 20.83 -20.39 -7.08
CA HIS A 646 21.73 -19.69 -6.18
C HIS A 646 21.09 -18.43 -5.65
N THR A 647 21.07 -18.27 -4.33
CA THR A 647 20.49 -17.10 -3.66
C THR A 647 21.58 -16.06 -3.43
N PHE A 648 21.30 -14.81 -3.78
CA PHE A 648 22.14 -13.64 -3.53
C PHE A 648 21.41 -12.67 -2.63
N GLU A 649 22.13 -12.10 -1.67
CA GLU A 649 21.56 -11.17 -0.67
C GLU A 649 22.49 -9.97 -0.51
N LEU A 650 21.95 -8.78 -0.71
CA LEU A 650 22.57 -7.50 -0.40
C LEU A 650 22.07 -7.06 0.97
N VAL A 651 22.99 -6.73 1.87
CA VAL A 651 22.68 -6.18 3.20
C VAL A 651 23.42 -4.86 3.36
N LEU A 652 22.67 -3.81 3.63
CA LEU A 652 23.12 -2.45 3.89
C LEU A 652 23.16 -2.21 5.40
N ASP A 653 24.03 -1.30 5.81
CA ASP A 653 24.40 -1.00 7.19
C ASP A 653 24.31 -2.18 8.20
N PRO A 654 25.01 -3.31 7.96
CA PRO A 654 24.90 -4.50 8.81
C PRO A 654 25.43 -4.31 10.24
N TYR A 655 25.99 -3.13 10.55
CA TYR A 655 26.56 -2.79 11.84
C TYR A 655 25.77 -1.73 12.60
N ASP A 656 24.68 -1.21 12.03
CA ASP A 656 23.84 -0.18 12.66
C ASP A 656 24.68 1.07 13.01
N ASN A 657 25.49 1.52 12.03
CA ASN A 657 26.39 2.65 12.15
C ASN A 657 25.72 3.99 11.79
N ILE A 658 24.64 3.97 11.02
CA ILE A 658 23.91 5.17 10.58
C ILE A 658 22.50 5.18 11.17
N THR A 659 22.03 6.36 11.59
CA THR A 659 20.62 6.54 11.99
C THR A 659 19.76 6.72 10.74
N GLN A 660 18.63 6.03 10.68
CA GLN A 660 17.74 6.03 9.51
C GLN A 660 16.26 6.09 9.90
N THR A 661 15.39 6.49 8.97
CA THR A 661 13.92 6.41 9.16
C THR A 661 13.44 4.96 9.09
N ARG A 662 14.08 4.15 8.24
CA ARG A 662 13.78 2.73 8.08
C ARG A 662 15.01 1.85 8.15
N HIS A 663 14.76 0.63 8.61
CA HIS A 663 15.75 -0.46 8.68
C HIS A 663 15.20 -1.77 8.09
N ASP A 664 13.90 -1.85 7.81
CA ASP A 664 13.25 -3.03 7.23
C ASP A 664 13.57 -3.20 5.73
N ASN A 665 14.02 -2.13 5.09
CA ASN A 665 14.43 -2.06 3.68
C ASN A 665 15.96 -2.14 3.47
N ASP A 666 16.75 -2.38 4.52
CA ASP A 666 18.22 -2.48 4.44
C ASP A 666 18.73 -3.73 3.70
N ALA A 667 17.84 -4.63 3.26
CA ALA A 667 18.25 -5.87 2.61
C ALA A 667 17.37 -6.27 1.41
N GLN A 668 18.01 -6.86 0.41
CA GLN A 668 17.31 -7.42 -0.76
C GLN A 668 17.90 -8.77 -1.15
N THR A 669 17.02 -9.71 -1.50
CA THR A 669 17.41 -11.06 -1.93
C THR A 669 16.92 -11.34 -3.34
N THR A 670 17.79 -11.87 -4.19
CA THR A 670 17.45 -12.33 -5.54
C THR A 670 18.01 -13.73 -5.82
N THR A 671 17.53 -14.39 -6.86
CA THR A 671 17.96 -15.75 -7.24
C THR A 671 18.50 -15.81 -8.66
N LEU A 672 19.62 -16.51 -8.83
CA LEU A 672 20.20 -16.82 -10.13
C LEU A 672 20.09 -18.33 -10.40
N SER A 673 19.39 -18.69 -11.48
CA SER A 673 19.28 -20.07 -11.94
C SER A 673 20.38 -20.40 -12.94
N ILE A 674 21.22 -21.38 -12.62
CA ILE A 674 22.24 -21.93 -13.54
C ILE A 674 21.75 -23.27 -14.07
N VAL A 675 21.31 -23.26 -15.32
CA VAL A 675 20.85 -24.44 -16.05
C VAL A 675 21.86 -24.87 -17.11
N ALA A 676 21.84 -26.14 -17.48
CA ALA A 676 22.69 -26.64 -18.54
C ALA A 676 22.30 -26.02 -19.89
N ALA A 677 23.28 -25.78 -20.76
CA ALA A 677 23.05 -25.25 -22.10
C ALA A 677 22.05 -26.11 -22.90
N TYR A 678 22.20 -27.44 -22.81
CA TYR A 678 21.31 -28.41 -23.44
C TYR A 678 20.92 -29.49 -22.42
N ASN A 679 19.63 -29.76 -22.30
CA ASN A 679 19.11 -30.88 -21.53
C ASN A 679 17.69 -31.22 -22.00
N ALA A 680 17.22 -32.44 -21.76
CA ALA A 680 15.87 -32.86 -22.09
C ALA A 680 15.32 -33.85 -21.07
N THR A 681 14.01 -33.97 -20.95
CA THR A 681 13.37 -34.97 -20.09
C THR A 681 12.23 -35.65 -20.85
N PHE A 682 12.11 -36.96 -20.67
CA PHE A 682 11.00 -37.75 -21.17
C PHE A 682 9.82 -37.69 -20.19
N GLU A 683 8.66 -37.25 -20.66
CA GLU A 683 7.40 -37.26 -19.93
C GLU A 683 6.57 -38.47 -20.41
N ILE A 684 6.88 -39.66 -19.87
CA ILE A 684 6.26 -40.94 -20.28
C ILE A 684 5.36 -41.47 -19.16
N SER A 685 4.14 -41.89 -19.52
CA SER A 685 3.23 -42.56 -18.60
C SER A 685 3.81 -43.91 -18.14
N THR A 686 3.68 -44.20 -16.84
CA THR A 686 4.01 -45.50 -16.26
C THR A 686 2.95 -46.57 -16.56
N GLU A 687 1.84 -46.20 -17.22
CA GLU A 687 0.89 -47.16 -17.77
C GLU A 687 1.39 -47.72 -19.10
N PRO A 688 1.58 -49.04 -19.22
CA PRO A 688 2.03 -49.66 -20.45
C PRO A 688 1.07 -49.43 -21.60
N VAL A 689 1.61 -49.24 -22.79
CA VAL A 689 0.83 -49.23 -24.03
C VAL A 689 0.31 -50.65 -24.26
N ARG A 690 -1.02 -50.81 -24.24
CA ARG A 690 -1.69 -52.11 -24.35
C ARG A 690 -2.24 -52.37 -25.72
N ILE A 691 -1.94 -53.54 -26.26
CA ILE A 691 -2.26 -53.90 -27.65
C ILE A 691 -2.95 -55.26 -27.70
N ASP A 692 -4.11 -55.32 -28.36
CA ASP A 692 -4.78 -56.58 -28.64
C ASP A 692 -3.94 -57.47 -29.59
N PRO A 693 -3.93 -58.80 -29.44
CA PRO A 693 -3.28 -59.69 -30.39
C PRO A 693 -3.73 -59.45 -31.83
N GLY A 694 -2.77 -59.23 -32.74
CA GLY A 694 -3.01 -58.86 -34.14
C GLY A 694 -3.39 -57.40 -34.38
N GLY A 695 -3.44 -56.58 -33.32
CA GLY A 695 -3.72 -55.15 -33.38
C GLY A 695 -2.45 -54.28 -33.39
N SER A 696 -2.66 -52.97 -33.33
CA SER A 696 -1.60 -51.98 -33.14
C SER A 696 -2.08 -50.82 -32.27
N ALA A 697 -1.14 -50.15 -31.60
CA ALA A 697 -1.41 -48.96 -30.81
C ALA A 697 -0.37 -47.88 -31.10
N LEU A 698 -0.76 -46.62 -30.99
CA LEU A 698 0.14 -45.47 -31.12
C LEU A 698 0.59 -45.04 -29.73
N ALA A 699 1.90 -44.92 -29.54
CA ALA A 699 2.50 -44.30 -28.36
C ALA A 699 3.03 -42.91 -28.72
N THR A 700 2.74 -41.94 -27.85
CA THR A 700 3.14 -40.54 -28.03
C THR A 700 3.87 -40.04 -26.78
N PRO A 701 5.10 -40.50 -26.52
CA PRO A 701 5.87 -40.03 -25.37
C PRO A 701 6.27 -38.57 -25.61
N ASN A 702 6.10 -37.71 -24.61
CA ASN A 702 6.54 -36.32 -24.70
C ASN A 702 8.02 -36.22 -24.33
N VAL A 703 8.73 -35.34 -25.02
CA VAL A 703 10.11 -34.95 -24.73
C VAL A 703 10.13 -33.45 -24.56
N ARG A 704 10.47 -32.97 -23.37
CA ARG A 704 10.58 -31.54 -23.07
C ARG A 704 12.05 -31.13 -23.03
N SER A 705 12.41 -30.04 -23.71
CA SER A 705 13.70 -29.39 -23.49
C SER A 705 13.72 -28.77 -22.10
N THR A 706 14.78 -29.05 -21.34
CA THR A 706 15.01 -28.51 -19.99
C THR A 706 16.34 -27.77 -19.91
N GLY A 707 17.00 -27.58 -21.06
CA GLY A 707 18.20 -26.77 -21.19
C GLY A 707 17.88 -25.35 -21.67
N ARG A 708 18.83 -24.45 -21.46
CA ARG A 708 18.73 -23.03 -21.80
C ARG A 708 18.59 -22.75 -23.29
N LEU A 709 19.20 -23.58 -24.13
CA LEU A 709 19.29 -23.36 -25.58
C LEU A 709 18.45 -24.38 -26.35
N ALA A 710 17.91 -23.93 -27.48
CA ALA A 710 17.30 -24.80 -28.47
C ALA A 710 18.34 -25.77 -29.04
N GLY A 711 17.98 -27.05 -29.08
CA GLY A 711 18.87 -28.12 -29.55
C GLY A 711 18.31 -28.86 -30.76
N ILE A 712 19.19 -29.44 -31.57
CA ILE A 712 18.82 -30.41 -32.61
C ILE A 712 19.12 -31.80 -32.07
N TRP A 713 18.10 -32.64 -31.98
CA TRP A 713 18.15 -33.93 -31.31
C TRP A 713 17.79 -35.08 -32.24
N SER A 714 18.37 -36.24 -31.99
CA SER A 714 18.01 -37.50 -32.63
C SER A 714 17.57 -38.53 -31.59
N LEU A 715 16.43 -39.19 -31.84
CA LEU A 715 15.91 -40.26 -31.02
C LEU A 715 16.26 -41.63 -31.62
N ALA A 716 17.07 -42.39 -30.90
CA ALA A 716 17.27 -43.81 -31.14
C ALA A 716 16.25 -44.64 -30.37
N VAL A 717 15.62 -45.60 -31.05
CA VAL A 717 14.64 -46.53 -30.48
C VAL A 717 15.20 -47.94 -30.55
N ASP A 718 15.45 -48.56 -29.40
CA ASP A 718 15.88 -49.95 -29.25
C ASP A 718 14.66 -50.85 -28.99
N ASP A 719 14.48 -51.86 -29.83
CA ASP A 719 13.39 -52.83 -29.76
C ASP A 719 13.83 -54.21 -29.28
N SER A 720 15.08 -54.35 -28.83
CA SER A 720 15.65 -55.62 -28.36
C SER A 720 14.89 -56.25 -27.19
N ALA A 721 14.16 -55.44 -26.42
CA ALA A 721 13.35 -55.85 -25.28
C ALA A 721 11.86 -56.10 -25.62
N LEU A 722 11.47 -56.05 -26.90
CA LEU A 722 10.12 -56.43 -27.32
C LEU A 722 9.91 -57.96 -27.26
N PRO A 723 8.68 -58.43 -26.98
CA PRO A 723 8.37 -59.85 -27.05
C PRO A 723 8.53 -60.41 -28.47
N GLY A 724 8.81 -61.70 -28.59
CA GLY A 724 9.07 -62.33 -29.89
C GLY A 724 7.94 -62.12 -30.90
N GLY A 725 8.26 -61.54 -32.06
CA GLY A 725 7.30 -61.28 -33.15
C GLY A 725 6.59 -59.93 -33.07
N TRP A 726 6.80 -59.14 -32.01
CA TRP A 726 6.36 -57.75 -31.96
C TRP A 726 7.29 -56.86 -32.78
N THR A 727 6.74 -55.82 -33.38
CA THR A 727 7.50 -54.85 -34.19
C THR A 727 6.99 -53.44 -33.95
N TRP A 728 7.77 -52.43 -34.28
CA TRP A 728 7.34 -51.04 -34.25
C TRP A 728 7.66 -50.32 -35.58
N SER A 729 7.02 -49.18 -35.81
CA SER A 729 7.32 -48.28 -36.91
C SER A 729 7.18 -46.82 -36.49
N ASP A 730 8.04 -45.97 -37.03
CA ASP A 730 7.95 -44.53 -36.87
C ASP A 730 6.83 -43.94 -37.76
N GLU A 731 5.93 -43.18 -37.15
CA GLU A 731 4.90 -42.38 -37.81
C GLU A 731 5.06 -40.88 -37.49
N THR A 732 6.20 -40.47 -36.93
CA THR A 732 6.50 -39.09 -36.58
C THR A 732 6.65 -38.23 -37.83
N SER A 733 5.93 -37.10 -37.87
CA SER A 733 6.06 -36.15 -38.97
C SER A 733 7.46 -35.53 -38.96
N GLY A 734 8.23 -35.70 -40.05
CA GLY A 734 9.63 -35.28 -40.14
C GLY A 734 10.67 -36.33 -39.69
N GLY A 735 10.23 -37.45 -39.11
CA GLY A 735 11.09 -38.53 -38.62
C GLY A 735 11.64 -38.30 -37.21
N LEU A 736 12.57 -39.16 -36.78
CA LEU A 736 13.17 -39.17 -35.43
C LEU A 736 14.55 -38.51 -35.34
N SER A 737 15.11 -38.00 -36.42
CA SER A 737 16.48 -37.45 -36.47
C SER A 737 16.48 -36.00 -36.91
N GLY A 738 17.43 -35.20 -36.40
CA GLY A 738 17.53 -33.79 -36.75
C GLY A 738 16.33 -32.97 -36.29
N VAL A 739 15.73 -33.33 -35.16
CA VAL A 739 14.54 -32.68 -34.62
C VAL A 739 14.95 -31.46 -33.80
N GLY A 740 14.54 -30.28 -34.25
CA GLY A 740 14.68 -29.06 -33.46
C GLY A 740 13.68 -29.04 -32.31
N ILE A 741 14.18 -28.89 -31.08
CA ILE A 741 13.37 -28.64 -29.90
C ILE A 741 13.80 -27.28 -29.35
N ASP A 742 12.89 -26.32 -29.37
CA ASP A 742 13.12 -24.98 -28.80
C ASP A 742 13.38 -25.07 -27.29
N ALA A 743 13.97 -24.03 -26.69
CA ALA A 743 14.06 -23.92 -25.23
C ALA A 743 12.64 -23.98 -24.63
N ASP A 744 12.46 -24.77 -23.57
CA ASP A 744 11.16 -25.17 -22.99
C ASP A 744 10.14 -25.82 -23.96
N GLY A 745 10.56 -26.11 -25.19
CA GLY A 745 9.75 -26.75 -26.21
C GLY A 745 9.46 -28.21 -25.89
N VAL A 746 8.31 -28.70 -26.37
CA VAL A 746 7.91 -30.10 -26.27
C VAL A 746 7.82 -30.72 -27.65
N TRP A 747 8.49 -31.85 -27.84
CA TRP A 747 8.39 -32.70 -29.02
C TRP A 747 7.73 -34.03 -28.67
N THR A 748 6.81 -34.47 -29.53
CA THR A 748 6.02 -35.69 -29.33
C THR A 748 6.21 -36.66 -30.51
N PRO A 749 7.18 -37.60 -30.45
CA PRO A 749 7.29 -38.68 -31.44
C PRO A 749 6.04 -39.56 -31.46
N HIS A 750 5.76 -40.13 -32.63
CA HIS A 750 4.60 -40.98 -32.89
C HIS A 750 5.10 -42.39 -33.22
N LEU A 751 5.14 -43.27 -32.22
CA LEU A 751 5.67 -44.62 -32.35
C LEU A 751 4.52 -45.63 -32.43
N ARG A 752 4.33 -46.27 -33.58
CA ARG A 752 3.31 -47.31 -33.76
C ARG A 752 3.89 -48.66 -33.39
N ILE A 753 3.23 -49.38 -32.49
CA ILE A 753 3.64 -50.72 -32.07
C ILE A 753 2.62 -51.74 -32.58
N HIS A 754 3.10 -52.88 -33.07
CA HIS A 754 2.32 -53.96 -33.67
C HIS A 754 2.49 -55.26 -32.87
N ALA A 755 1.37 -55.84 -32.44
CA ALA A 755 1.35 -57.16 -31.81
C ALA A 755 1.06 -58.25 -32.87
N PRO A 756 1.78 -59.38 -32.85
CA PRO A 756 1.47 -60.50 -33.73
C PRO A 756 0.13 -61.13 -33.36
N ALA A 757 -0.52 -61.82 -34.32
CA ALA A 757 -1.85 -62.41 -34.11
C ALA A 757 -1.86 -63.53 -33.04
N ASP A 758 -0.70 -64.12 -32.76
CA ASP A 758 -0.47 -65.14 -31.74
C ASP A 758 0.17 -64.58 -30.46
N ALA A 759 0.18 -63.25 -30.27
CA ALA A 759 0.65 -62.61 -29.04
C ALA A 759 -0.05 -63.22 -27.80
N LEU A 760 0.74 -63.60 -26.80
CA LEU A 760 0.21 -64.15 -25.56
C LEU A 760 -0.20 -63.01 -24.64
N GLY A 761 -1.27 -63.18 -23.86
CA GLY A 761 -1.67 -62.19 -22.86
C GLY A 761 -0.63 -61.95 -21.76
N SER A 762 0.41 -62.79 -21.67
CA SER A 762 1.59 -62.62 -20.80
C SER A 762 2.74 -61.86 -21.46
N ASP A 763 2.65 -61.53 -22.75
CA ASP A 763 3.70 -60.79 -23.45
C ASP A 763 3.79 -59.38 -22.85
N ALA A 764 4.99 -59.04 -22.37
CA ALA A 764 5.35 -57.75 -21.81
C ALA A 764 6.78 -57.43 -22.19
N GLY A 765 7.05 -56.17 -22.53
CA GLY A 765 8.36 -55.68 -22.96
C GLY A 765 8.40 -54.16 -22.94
N HIS A 766 9.38 -53.57 -23.59
CA HIS A 766 9.48 -52.11 -23.73
C HIS A 766 10.27 -51.73 -24.97
N LEU A 767 10.12 -50.47 -25.40
CA LEU A 767 11.07 -49.81 -26.28
C LEU A 767 12.06 -49.01 -25.43
N GLY A 768 13.36 -49.16 -25.67
CA GLY A 768 14.38 -48.29 -25.12
C GLY A 768 14.48 -47.02 -25.96
N LEU A 769 14.28 -45.87 -25.34
CA LEU A 769 14.36 -44.56 -25.99
C LEU A 769 15.65 -43.89 -25.55
N THR A 770 16.47 -43.43 -26.49
CA THR A 770 17.67 -42.63 -26.19
C THR A 770 17.71 -41.42 -27.11
N LEU A 771 17.54 -40.25 -26.52
CA LEU A 771 17.65 -38.96 -27.18
C LEU A 771 19.10 -38.46 -27.07
N THR A 772 19.71 -38.09 -28.19
CA THR A 772 21.09 -37.56 -28.25
C THR A 772 21.09 -36.21 -28.95
N LEU A 773 21.88 -35.26 -28.45
CA LEU A 773 22.10 -33.98 -29.13
C LEU A 773 23.01 -34.20 -30.35
N ASP A 774 22.65 -33.63 -31.51
CA ASP A 774 23.34 -33.92 -32.78
C ASP A 774 24.68 -33.16 -32.91
N ASP A 775 24.70 -31.87 -32.55
CA ASP A 775 25.88 -31.00 -32.61
C ASP A 775 26.47 -30.81 -31.20
N ASP A 776 27.07 -31.89 -30.68
CA ASP A 776 27.33 -32.02 -29.25
C ASP A 776 28.82 -32.23 -28.91
N PRO A 777 29.51 -31.23 -28.34
CA PRO A 777 30.87 -31.38 -27.84
C PRO A 777 30.98 -32.19 -26.54
N ASP A 778 29.89 -32.34 -25.76
CA ASP A 778 29.86 -32.89 -24.40
C ASP A 778 29.13 -34.24 -24.27
N ASN A 779 28.55 -34.74 -25.37
CA ASN A 779 27.91 -36.05 -25.50
C ASN A 779 26.71 -36.26 -24.54
N VAL A 780 25.90 -35.20 -24.39
CA VAL A 780 24.57 -35.10 -23.80
C VAL A 780 23.60 -36.11 -24.42
N SER A 781 23.08 -36.99 -23.56
CA SER A 781 22.03 -37.94 -23.93
C SER A 781 21.11 -38.21 -22.76
N VAL A 782 19.85 -38.50 -23.07
CA VAL A 782 18.82 -38.80 -22.08
C VAL A 782 18.12 -40.06 -22.54
N SER A 783 17.83 -40.98 -21.61
CA SER A 783 17.19 -42.25 -21.93
C SER A 783 15.93 -42.47 -21.10
N ALA A 784 14.97 -43.18 -21.68
CA ALA A 784 13.77 -43.63 -21.00
C ALA A 784 13.28 -44.97 -21.57
N THR A 785 12.36 -45.62 -20.87
CA THR A 785 11.71 -46.86 -21.34
C THR A 785 10.24 -46.60 -21.60
N LEU A 786 9.75 -47.01 -22.76
CA LEU A 786 8.32 -47.00 -23.08
C LEU A 786 7.75 -48.42 -22.86
N PRO A 787 7.04 -48.67 -21.74
CA PRO A 787 6.53 -49.99 -21.39
C PRO A 787 5.38 -50.42 -22.31
N ILE A 788 5.36 -51.70 -22.68
CA ILE A 788 4.39 -52.29 -23.62
C ILE A 788 3.91 -53.64 -23.08
N GLU A 789 2.60 -53.89 -23.17
CA GLU A 789 2.00 -55.17 -22.79
C GLU A 789 0.95 -55.62 -23.81
N ALA A 790 0.79 -56.94 -23.97
CA ALA A 790 -0.41 -57.50 -24.60
C ALA A 790 -1.63 -57.19 -23.75
N ASN A 791 -2.72 -56.80 -24.41
CA ASN A 791 -4.01 -56.72 -23.75
C ASN A 791 -4.46 -58.14 -23.36
N ARG A 792 -4.97 -58.28 -22.14
CA ARG A 792 -5.33 -59.59 -21.57
C ARG A 792 -6.76 -59.56 -21.05
N SER A 793 -7.51 -60.63 -21.31
CA SER A 793 -8.89 -60.80 -20.83
C SER A 793 -8.97 -61.39 -19.42
N ARG A 794 -7.85 -61.90 -18.90
CA ARG A 794 -7.70 -62.45 -17.54
C ARG A 794 -6.23 -62.40 -17.11
N GLY A 795 -5.96 -62.13 -15.83
CA GLY A 795 -4.63 -62.16 -15.23
C GLY A 795 -4.13 -60.81 -14.69
N LEU A 796 -2.94 -60.84 -14.11
CA LEU A 796 -2.33 -59.72 -13.37
C LEU A 796 -1.26 -59.03 -14.22
N SER A 797 -1.28 -57.70 -14.29
CA SER A 797 -0.16 -56.88 -14.79
C SER A 797 0.70 -56.47 -13.61
N LEU A 798 2.01 -56.72 -13.70
CA LEU A 798 3.01 -56.39 -12.69
C LEU A 798 3.94 -55.32 -13.26
N ARG A 799 4.06 -54.21 -12.56
CA ARG A 799 4.78 -53.01 -13.01
C ARG A 799 5.72 -52.49 -11.93
N GLY A 800 6.91 -52.04 -12.29
CA GLY A 800 7.78 -51.22 -11.44
C GLY A 800 7.57 -49.73 -11.70
N PRO A 801 8.44 -48.88 -11.15
CA PRO A 801 8.33 -47.43 -11.25
C PRO A 801 8.40 -46.87 -12.68
N ASP A 802 9.11 -47.56 -13.58
CA ASP A 802 9.22 -47.19 -15.01
C ASP A 802 8.09 -47.78 -15.88
N GLY A 803 7.10 -48.43 -15.24
CA GLY A 803 5.99 -49.12 -15.88
C GLY A 803 6.33 -50.47 -16.52
N THR A 804 7.61 -50.88 -16.55
CA THR A 804 8.02 -52.21 -17.01
C THR A 804 7.84 -53.26 -15.89
N ALA A 805 8.00 -54.56 -16.17
CA ALA A 805 7.97 -55.58 -15.11
C ALA A 805 9.29 -55.65 -14.29
N SER A 806 10.15 -54.65 -14.39
CA SER A 806 11.42 -54.54 -13.67
C SER A 806 11.31 -53.52 -12.54
N SER A 807 12.02 -53.76 -11.44
CA SER A 807 12.18 -52.80 -10.37
C SER A 807 13.51 -53.03 -9.68
N THR A 808 14.20 -51.94 -9.35
CA THR A 808 15.47 -51.98 -8.63
C THR A 808 15.25 -51.43 -7.23
N GLY A 809 15.75 -52.15 -6.23
CA GLY A 809 15.66 -51.73 -4.84
C GLY A 809 16.99 -51.30 -4.27
N TYR A 810 16.98 -50.21 -3.51
CA TYR A 810 18.15 -49.68 -2.81
C TYR A 810 17.92 -49.77 -1.29
N GLY A 811 19.01 -49.96 -0.54
CA GLY A 811 19.00 -50.05 0.92
C GLY A 811 20.38 -49.82 1.51
N LEU A 812 20.44 -49.37 2.76
CA LEU A 812 21.67 -49.16 3.50
C LEU A 812 22.11 -50.46 4.19
N ILE A 813 23.40 -50.59 4.48
CA ILE A 813 23.91 -51.73 5.26
C ILE A 813 23.20 -51.78 6.61
N GLY A 814 22.63 -52.94 6.95
CA GLY A 814 21.87 -53.14 8.19
C GLY A 814 20.39 -52.74 8.11
N THR A 815 19.91 -52.26 6.94
CA THR A 815 18.49 -52.09 6.64
C THR A 815 18.05 -53.06 5.54
N ASP A 816 16.76 -53.03 5.19
CA ASP A 816 16.26 -53.69 3.99
C ASP A 816 16.55 -52.84 2.74
N ALA A 817 16.72 -53.49 1.59
CA ALA A 817 16.63 -52.87 0.28
C ALA A 817 15.19 -52.99 -0.23
N HIS A 818 14.66 -51.90 -0.78
CA HIS A 818 13.23 -51.77 -1.12
C HIS A 818 13.02 -51.61 -2.61
N ALA A 819 12.40 -52.59 -3.27
CA ALA A 819 11.99 -52.50 -4.68
C ALA A 819 10.47 -52.32 -4.78
N TRP A 820 10.02 -51.26 -5.46
CA TRP A 820 8.59 -50.94 -5.62
C TRP A 820 7.96 -51.70 -6.77
N MET A 821 6.72 -52.15 -6.58
CA MET A 821 5.93 -52.74 -7.65
C MET A 821 4.44 -52.42 -7.48
N LEU A 822 3.74 -52.41 -8.60
CA LEU A 822 2.30 -52.24 -8.71
C LEU A 822 1.72 -53.47 -9.42
N LEU A 823 0.78 -54.13 -8.75
CA LEU A 823 0.06 -55.27 -9.26
C LEU A 823 -1.38 -54.85 -9.58
N HIS A 824 -1.83 -55.10 -10.81
CA HIS A 824 -3.19 -54.74 -11.26
C HIS A 824 -3.88 -55.95 -11.86
N ASN A 825 -5.05 -56.30 -11.34
CA ASN A 825 -5.88 -57.33 -11.93
C ASN A 825 -6.69 -56.78 -13.11
N LEU A 826 -6.26 -57.12 -14.33
CA LEU A 826 -6.92 -56.72 -15.57
C LEU A 826 -8.05 -57.65 -15.99
N GLY A 827 -8.22 -58.75 -15.26
CA GLY A 827 -9.29 -59.69 -15.50
C GLY A 827 -10.64 -59.20 -15.00
N ASN A 828 -11.68 -59.81 -15.53
CA ASN A 828 -13.07 -59.62 -15.07
C ASN A 828 -13.44 -60.54 -13.89
N ALA A 829 -12.46 -61.19 -13.25
CA ALA A 829 -12.65 -62.13 -12.14
C ALA A 829 -11.57 -61.91 -11.07
N ALA A 830 -11.91 -62.19 -9.81
CA ALA A 830 -10.95 -62.10 -8.70
C ALA A 830 -9.84 -63.16 -8.82
N GLU A 831 -8.60 -62.76 -8.57
CA GLU A 831 -7.43 -63.63 -8.51
C GLU A 831 -7.09 -63.89 -7.04
N ASN A 832 -7.57 -65.03 -6.52
CA ASN A 832 -7.49 -65.39 -5.09
C ASN A 832 -6.43 -66.47 -4.79
N GLN A 833 -5.63 -66.86 -5.78
CA GLN A 833 -4.61 -67.92 -5.67
C GLN A 833 -3.30 -67.50 -6.35
N ILE A 834 -2.81 -66.30 -6.01
CA ILE A 834 -1.55 -65.78 -6.53
C ILE A 834 -0.40 -66.53 -5.85
N THR A 835 0.29 -67.38 -6.61
CA THR A 835 1.46 -68.10 -6.12
C THR A 835 2.68 -67.23 -6.32
N ILE A 836 3.45 -67.04 -5.25
CA ILE A 836 4.61 -66.18 -5.23
C ILE A 836 5.84 -67.05 -4.97
N SER A 837 6.86 -66.89 -5.81
CA SER A 837 8.13 -67.61 -5.68
C SER A 837 9.26 -66.70 -6.09
N TRP A 838 10.36 -66.78 -5.35
CA TRP A 838 11.58 -66.00 -5.60
C TRP A 838 12.76 -66.95 -5.68
N ASP A 839 13.72 -66.63 -6.53
CA ASP A 839 15.02 -67.30 -6.54
C ASP A 839 15.91 -66.79 -5.40
N SER A 840 16.82 -67.62 -4.91
CA SER A 840 17.79 -67.20 -3.90
C SER A 840 18.79 -66.20 -4.49
N THR A 841 19.01 -65.08 -3.82
CA THR A 841 20.03 -64.09 -4.20
C THR A 841 21.33 -64.33 -3.42
N THR A 842 22.38 -63.61 -3.79
CA THR A 842 23.64 -63.57 -3.02
C THR A 842 23.48 -62.94 -1.64
N TRP A 843 22.41 -62.15 -1.41
CA TRP A 843 22.09 -61.52 -0.13
C TRP A 843 21.21 -62.40 0.76
N GLY A 844 20.66 -63.49 0.23
CA GLY A 844 19.84 -64.45 0.96
C GLY A 844 18.60 -64.86 0.16
N SER A 845 17.67 -65.52 0.84
CA SER A 845 16.42 -66.04 0.24
C SER A 845 15.17 -65.58 0.98
N ASP A 846 15.27 -64.58 1.86
CA ASP A 846 14.17 -64.10 2.71
C ASP A 846 13.57 -62.80 2.16
N LEU A 847 13.19 -62.82 0.88
CA LEU A 847 12.51 -61.68 0.26
C LEU A 847 11.02 -61.71 0.63
N ARG A 848 10.52 -60.57 1.11
CA ARG A 848 9.15 -60.41 1.61
C ARG A 848 8.46 -59.22 0.95
N LEU A 849 7.14 -59.30 0.81
CA LEU A 849 6.33 -58.22 0.27
C LEU A 849 5.67 -57.46 1.41
N TYR A 850 5.59 -56.15 1.26
CA TYR A 850 4.89 -55.26 2.19
C TYR A 850 3.98 -54.32 1.41
N ASP A 851 2.82 -54.02 1.95
CA ASP A 851 1.96 -52.97 1.41
C ASP A 851 2.47 -51.56 1.78
N THR A 852 1.72 -50.54 1.36
CA THR A 852 2.04 -49.13 1.64
C THR A 852 1.93 -48.76 3.13
N ASN A 853 1.24 -49.55 3.95
CA ASN A 853 1.15 -49.34 5.40
C ASN A 853 2.32 -50.01 6.14
N GLY A 854 3.16 -50.78 5.43
CA GLY A 854 4.28 -51.50 5.99
C GLY A 854 3.91 -52.86 6.58
N ASP A 855 2.71 -53.38 6.28
CA ASP A 855 2.29 -54.71 6.71
C ASP A 855 2.79 -55.77 5.73
N GLU A 856 3.34 -56.86 6.25
CA GLU A 856 3.83 -57.99 5.44
C GLU A 856 2.64 -58.69 4.75
N GLN A 857 2.77 -58.93 3.44
CA GLN A 857 1.77 -59.56 2.58
C GLN A 857 2.24 -60.96 2.15
N PRO A 858 2.01 -62.01 2.97
CA PRO A 858 2.48 -63.37 2.68
C PRO A 858 1.67 -64.08 1.58
N ALA A 859 0.51 -63.53 1.22
CA ALA A 859 -0.33 -63.99 0.12
C ALA A 859 -1.04 -62.79 -0.51
N LEU A 860 -1.23 -62.83 -1.83
CA LEU A 860 -1.90 -61.76 -2.57
C LEU A 860 -3.25 -62.25 -3.09
N ALA A 861 -4.26 -61.37 -3.01
CA ALA A 861 -5.55 -61.55 -3.65
C ALA A 861 -6.04 -60.20 -4.18
N LEU A 862 -6.47 -60.15 -5.44
CA LEU A 862 -6.95 -58.93 -6.09
C LEU A 862 -8.29 -59.19 -6.79
N GLY A 863 -9.30 -58.39 -6.49
CA GLY A 863 -10.58 -58.32 -7.19
C GLY A 863 -10.44 -57.79 -8.63
N PRO A 864 -11.50 -57.88 -9.46
CA PRO A 864 -11.48 -57.35 -10.82
C PRO A 864 -11.16 -55.85 -10.84
N ASN A 865 -10.23 -55.42 -11.68
CA ASN A 865 -9.75 -54.04 -11.81
C ASN A 865 -9.10 -53.45 -10.53
N GLU A 866 -8.80 -54.28 -9.52
CA GLU A 866 -8.13 -53.83 -8.31
C GLU A 866 -6.63 -53.61 -8.55
N VAL A 867 -6.07 -52.58 -7.94
CA VAL A 867 -4.65 -52.21 -7.98
C VAL A 867 -4.09 -52.31 -6.57
N MET A 868 -2.91 -52.91 -6.44
CA MET A 868 -2.18 -53.06 -5.19
C MET A 868 -0.73 -52.59 -5.39
N ILE A 869 -0.27 -51.67 -4.53
CA ILE A 869 1.12 -51.21 -4.51
C ILE A 869 1.85 -51.96 -3.41
N LEU A 870 3.01 -52.51 -3.74
CA LEU A 870 3.80 -53.36 -2.87
C LEU A 870 5.27 -52.94 -2.90
N THR A 871 5.98 -53.21 -1.81
CA THR A 871 7.44 -53.16 -1.74
C THR A 871 7.99 -54.55 -1.48
N ALA A 872 8.86 -55.04 -2.36
CA ALA A 872 9.70 -56.21 -2.10
C ALA A 872 10.91 -55.77 -1.28
N ARG A 873 11.10 -56.40 -0.11
CA ARG A 873 12.17 -56.06 0.83
C ARG A 873 13.07 -57.27 1.07
N LEU A 874 14.38 -57.01 1.07
CA LEU A 874 15.41 -57.99 1.39
C LEU A 874 16.52 -57.32 2.19
N ALA A 875 16.94 -57.92 3.30
CA ALA A 875 17.98 -57.39 4.16
C ALA A 875 19.33 -57.23 3.42
N VAL A 876 19.97 -56.07 3.57
CA VAL A 876 21.30 -55.81 3.02
C VAL A 876 22.37 -56.43 3.94
N PRO A 877 23.21 -57.37 3.44
CA PRO A 877 24.23 -58.02 4.26
C PRO A 877 25.24 -57.03 4.85
N GLY A 878 25.70 -57.31 6.07
CA GLY A 878 26.70 -56.49 6.78
C GLY A 878 28.07 -56.38 6.10
N ASP A 879 28.36 -57.28 5.16
CA ASP A 879 29.59 -57.38 4.38
C ASP A 879 29.38 -57.09 2.88
N ALA A 880 28.22 -56.53 2.50
CA ALA A 880 27.96 -56.13 1.12
C ALA A 880 28.98 -55.07 0.67
N LEU A 881 29.58 -55.29 -0.51
CA LEU A 881 30.41 -54.28 -1.18
C LEU A 881 29.51 -53.11 -1.61
N LEU A 882 29.75 -51.93 -1.04
CA LEU A 882 29.12 -50.69 -1.48
C LEU A 882 29.62 -50.37 -2.89
N GLY A 883 28.69 -50.22 -3.82
CA GLY A 883 28.91 -49.79 -5.20
C GLY A 883 28.84 -48.28 -5.31
#